data_AF-A0A7S0Q3Z8-F1
#
_entry.id   AF-A0A7S0Q3Z8-F1
#
_cell.length_a   1.000
_cell.length_b   1.000
_cell.length_c   1.000
_cell.angle_alpha   90.00
_cell.angle_beta   90.00
_cell.angle_gamma   90.00
#
_symmetry.space_group_name_H-M   'P 1'
#
loop_
_entity.id
_entity.type
_entity.pdbx_description
1 polymer ?
#
loop_
_entity_poly.entity_id
_entity_poly.type
_entity_poly.pdbx_seq_one_letter_code
_entity_poly.pdbx_strand_id
1 'polypeptide(L)'
;NNRLAEGGGNRNNNNRLMDSQNNNKGGYGYGGSDTDKAPPVKYIVGSKLSVAFTAQHSCGAENAECQLVLQYMCNDAQSTTPRGLPAAGASIGEGPVRDGTDGDAPDPNDPQAARGLHEPTSYYQACEARERNKGLYNADQNVNNGDGATATRQNPNGARSGLECPEERDYYPYWHPTPWRDLAVMTNNLPLCEYYATESHNVKAKNYCTETQANNADDCAAAGGTWTSVEPFNLPKPLCISSPFQRDNHLGNGPGDGSNEVAINISIPAAAGDDGGDVADNCVFRLRYNITTGDTRVCSDASLTTKAECEADGAIWSAAFLDSSYNKNERPESATQIPNQNQKVDMDGFLQGTGGTDSILELAINTNQYGRTFQDRSHVFSIRAWPEEVPANADIYNLNVKGKRGNIVQTYPATEYDFHPTSLVVGENDYVHFQWTGNDNTNNNGNNNGEGTNNEDRHNIVQIGDAGLNLPLSEGAVDMFDVKAEVNLETNPPFNGPRSREDLIKQFALVKQTDCAPANAVGDDQSANNCEKLNRADATIDLGLLRMKPGTFKYMSSRNNNFSNRGQKGKITVLEGIKHVPPKPPSNVQAEVVREGANAAVSLTWNAHDGEPYTATNGKVFPGRSEQLALAATYLAQYSADGGKSWTTANCAGSEAATPECSDGGLKCTCQIGELSAGTTYAFQVLTGGRGGWGQPSAMAIKATSQTSESQKFADQLKKSAKGEGLSAGAIAGIVFAVLGALGLLAFGIFLFRRRQPPPPPPGATSLKAPPPPGQDAL
;
A
#
# COMPACT_ATOMS: atom_id res chain seq x y z
N ASN A 1 18.93 -9.56 -1.18
CA ASN A 1 18.36 -10.93 -1.16
C ASN A 1 19.52 -11.84 -0.82
N ASN A 2 19.41 -12.80 0.12
CA ASN A 2 20.53 -13.72 0.36
C ASN A 2 20.76 -14.68 -0.81
N ARG A 3 19.73 -14.95 -1.61
CA ARG A 3 19.81 -15.80 -2.78
C ARG A 3 20.63 -15.14 -3.90
N LEU A 4 21.48 -15.90 -4.56
CA LEU A 4 22.22 -15.49 -5.76
C LEU A 4 21.82 -16.36 -6.96
N ALA A 5 22.80 -16.92 -7.70
CA ALA A 5 22.58 -17.81 -8.83
C ALA A 5 22.50 -19.26 -8.31
N GLU A 6 21.60 -19.50 -7.36
CA GLU A 6 21.52 -20.79 -6.69
C GLU A 6 20.43 -21.65 -7.37
N GLY A 7 20.84 -22.42 -8.38
CA GLY A 7 20.00 -23.31 -9.19
C GLY A 7 19.42 -24.52 -8.42
N GLY A 8 19.76 -24.70 -7.15
CA GLY A 8 19.21 -25.78 -6.31
C GLY A 8 17.77 -25.55 -5.84
N GLY A 9 17.17 -24.39 -6.13
CA GLY A 9 15.83 -24.04 -5.66
C GLY A 9 15.80 -23.49 -4.23
N ASN A 10 16.78 -23.85 -3.42
CA ASN A 10 17.04 -23.29 -2.09
C ASN A 10 18.23 -22.33 -2.15
N ARG A 11 18.24 -21.39 -1.19
CA ARG A 11 19.42 -20.63 -0.79
C ARG A 11 20.54 -21.56 -0.31
N ASN A 12 21.77 -21.40 -0.81
CA ASN A 12 22.95 -22.16 -0.41
C ASN A 12 23.65 -21.52 0.80
N ASN A 13 23.79 -20.19 0.84
CA ASN A 13 24.41 -19.49 1.97
C ASN A 13 23.46 -18.48 2.65
N ASN A 14 22.98 -18.81 3.85
CA ASN A 14 22.14 -17.88 4.63
C ASN A 14 22.91 -16.76 5.33
N ASN A 15 24.23 -16.84 5.44
CA ASN A 15 25.05 -15.88 6.18
C ASN A 15 25.79 -14.90 5.27
N ARG A 16 25.45 -14.85 3.98
CA ARG A 16 26.19 -14.06 2.99
C ARG A 16 26.06 -12.55 3.20
N LEU A 17 24.84 -12.04 3.39
CA LEU A 17 24.58 -10.59 3.51
C LEU A 17 23.89 -10.17 4.79
N MET A 18 22.91 -10.97 5.23
CA MET A 18 22.09 -10.64 6.39
C MET A 18 21.48 -11.91 6.98
N ASP A 19 20.96 -11.83 8.19
CA ASP A 19 20.11 -12.89 8.71
C ASP A 19 18.65 -12.61 8.31
N SER A 20 18.22 -13.25 7.23
CA SER A 20 16.87 -13.02 6.69
C SER A 20 15.74 -13.58 7.56
N GLN A 21 16.00 -14.66 8.30
CA GLN A 21 14.98 -15.56 8.89
C GLN A 21 13.89 -16.07 7.91
N ASN A 22 14.05 -15.82 6.60
CA ASN A 22 13.12 -16.27 5.57
C ASN A 22 13.35 -17.74 5.23
N ASN A 23 12.32 -18.41 4.71
CA ASN A 23 12.41 -19.75 4.16
C ASN A 23 13.50 -19.83 3.08
N ASN A 24 14.28 -20.92 3.06
CA ASN A 24 15.37 -21.13 2.09
C ASN A 24 14.90 -21.04 0.62
N LYS A 25 13.63 -21.37 0.32
CA LYS A 25 13.06 -21.23 -1.03
C LYS A 25 12.53 -19.82 -1.35
N GLY A 26 12.41 -18.96 -0.35
CA GLY A 26 12.00 -17.56 -0.49
C GLY A 26 13.05 -16.72 -1.25
N GLY A 27 12.73 -15.43 -1.46
CA GLY A 27 13.59 -14.48 -2.18
C GLY A 27 13.65 -14.71 -3.69
N TYR A 28 14.38 -13.90 -4.45
CA TYR A 28 14.56 -13.98 -5.90
C TYR A 28 16.07 -14.02 -6.23
N GLY A 29 16.46 -14.66 -7.32
CA GLY A 29 17.86 -14.60 -7.79
C GLY A 29 18.13 -13.28 -8.50
N TYR A 30 19.41 -12.93 -8.68
CA TYR A 30 19.79 -11.76 -9.46
C TYR A 30 19.81 -12.09 -10.96
N GLY A 31 19.88 -11.06 -11.81
CA GLY A 31 19.98 -11.23 -13.26
C GLY A 31 21.34 -11.74 -13.71
N GLY A 32 21.35 -12.67 -14.67
CA GLY A 32 22.58 -13.26 -15.17
C GLY A 32 23.04 -14.47 -14.34
N SER A 33 24.34 -14.76 -14.41
CA SER A 33 25.00 -15.91 -13.81
C SER A 33 26.20 -15.49 -12.94
N ASP A 34 26.76 -16.40 -12.13
CA ASP A 34 27.86 -16.09 -11.20
C ASP A 34 29.11 -15.51 -11.85
N THR A 35 29.33 -15.85 -13.11
CA THR A 35 30.46 -15.36 -13.91
C THR A 35 30.11 -14.21 -14.84
N ASP A 36 28.81 -13.89 -14.99
CA ASP A 36 28.30 -12.85 -15.88
C ASP A 36 27.02 -12.25 -15.31
N LYS A 37 27.19 -11.31 -14.38
CA LYS A 37 26.06 -10.67 -13.70
C LYS A 37 25.47 -9.60 -14.57
N ALA A 38 24.15 -9.62 -14.71
CA ALA A 38 23.44 -8.59 -15.43
C ALA A 38 23.60 -7.23 -14.74
N PRO A 39 23.55 -6.13 -15.50
CA PRO A 39 23.53 -4.78 -14.93
C PRO A 39 22.34 -4.60 -13.96
N PRO A 40 22.47 -3.71 -12.95
CA PRO A 40 21.37 -3.40 -12.04
C PRO A 40 20.20 -2.70 -12.75
N VAL A 41 18.99 -2.93 -12.24
CA VAL A 41 17.77 -2.19 -12.61
C VAL A 41 17.94 -0.71 -12.19
N LYS A 42 17.43 0.24 -12.98
CA LYS A 42 17.68 1.68 -12.82
C LYS A 42 16.39 2.43 -12.54
N TYR A 43 16.18 2.84 -11.30
CA TYR A 43 15.01 3.65 -10.94
C TYR A 43 15.27 5.14 -11.13
N ILE A 44 14.24 5.90 -11.50
CA ILE A 44 14.34 7.36 -11.64
C ILE A 44 13.87 8.01 -10.34
N VAL A 45 14.62 9.01 -9.85
CA VAL A 45 14.22 9.80 -8.67
C VAL A 45 12.78 10.31 -8.80
N GLY A 46 11.98 10.20 -7.74
CA GLY A 46 10.58 10.64 -7.71
C GLY A 46 9.57 9.74 -8.45
N SER A 47 10.03 8.77 -9.25
CA SER A 47 9.14 7.80 -9.91
C SER A 47 8.40 6.92 -8.88
N LYS A 48 7.21 6.44 -9.26
CA LYS A 48 6.32 5.64 -8.40
C LYS A 48 6.64 4.15 -8.56
N LEU A 49 6.92 3.47 -7.46
CA LEU A 49 7.21 2.04 -7.42
C LEU A 49 6.18 1.35 -6.53
N SER A 50 5.46 0.38 -7.08
CA SER A 50 4.62 -0.55 -6.31
C SER A 50 5.51 -1.66 -5.73
N VAL A 51 5.47 -1.83 -4.42
CA VAL A 51 6.23 -2.84 -3.67
C VAL A 51 5.25 -3.85 -3.09
N ALA A 52 5.20 -5.04 -3.66
CA ALA A 52 4.48 -6.19 -3.11
C ALA A 52 5.38 -7.07 -2.26
N PHE A 53 4.82 -7.66 -1.21
CA PHE A 53 5.52 -8.56 -0.32
C PHE A 53 4.59 -9.61 0.26
N THR A 54 5.17 -10.74 0.66
CA THR A 54 4.47 -11.82 1.33
C THR A 54 4.99 -11.94 2.77
N ALA A 55 4.08 -12.20 3.70
CA ALA A 55 4.45 -12.59 5.05
C ALA A 55 3.71 -13.87 5.43
N GLN A 56 4.41 -14.78 6.11
CA GLN A 56 3.80 -15.99 6.65
C GLN A 56 2.98 -15.70 7.92
N HIS A 57 3.44 -14.77 8.75
CA HIS A 57 2.76 -14.40 9.99
C HIS A 57 1.83 -13.20 9.78
N SER A 58 0.73 -13.14 10.52
CA SER A 58 -0.23 -12.05 10.44
C SER A 58 0.35 -10.70 10.86
N CYS A 59 -0.09 -9.67 10.16
CA CYS A 59 0.03 -8.30 10.56
C CYS A 59 -1.34 -7.64 10.39
N GLY A 60 -1.79 -6.87 11.38
CA GLY A 60 -3.17 -6.37 11.43
C GLY A 60 -4.18 -7.25 12.18
N ALA A 61 -3.76 -8.37 12.78
CA ALA A 61 -4.60 -9.24 13.61
C ALA A 61 -4.37 -9.00 15.11
N GLU A 62 -5.31 -9.38 15.98
CA GLU A 62 -5.23 -9.13 17.44
C GLU A 62 -4.14 -9.96 18.16
N ASN A 63 -3.81 -11.13 17.62
CA ASN A 63 -2.85 -12.08 18.21
C ASN A 63 -1.38 -11.65 18.06
N ALA A 64 -1.07 -10.63 17.26
CA ALA A 64 0.28 -10.15 17.04
C ALA A 64 0.34 -8.62 16.96
N GLU A 65 1.40 -8.01 17.49
CA GLU A 65 1.82 -6.65 17.14
C GLU A 65 2.86 -6.72 16.04
N CYS A 66 2.83 -5.80 15.10
CA CYS A 66 3.75 -5.81 13.98
C CYS A 66 4.16 -4.43 13.48
N GLN A 67 5.36 -4.38 12.92
CA GLN A 67 5.89 -3.27 12.14
C GLN A 67 6.56 -3.83 10.88
N LEU A 68 6.08 -3.45 9.72
CA LEU A 68 6.71 -3.65 8.41
C LEU A 68 7.38 -2.34 8.03
N VAL A 69 8.71 -2.30 8.03
CA VAL A 69 9.50 -1.10 7.78
C VAL A 69 10.23 -1.21 6.45
N LEU A 70 10.01 -0.24 5.58
CA LEU A 70 10.65 -0.11 4.29
C LEU A 70 11.79 0.89 4.41
N GLN A 71 12.99 0.44 4.06
CA GLN A 71 14.21 1.22 4.20
C GLN A 71 15.08 1.08 2.95
N TYR A 72 15.98 2.02 2.76
CA TYR A 72 17.00 1.91 1.72
C TYR A 72 18.34 2.43 2.24
N MET A 73 19.38 2.08 1.53
CA MET A 73 20.74 2.57 1.76
C MET A 73 21.47 2.54 0.42
N CYS A 74 22.33 3.53 0.20
CA CYS A 74 23.21 3.61 -0.95
C CYS A 74 24.64 3.81 -0.47
N ASN A 75 25.62 3.25 -1.18
CA ASN A 75 27.03 3.58 -1.04
C ASN A 75 27.79 3.27 -2.32
N ASP A 76 28.28 4.31 -3.00
CA ASP A 76 28.88 4.17 -4.33
C ASP A 76 30.38 3.91 -4.33
N ALA A 77 31.08 4.19 -3.23
CA ALA A 77 32.53 4.22 -3.22
C ALA A 77 33.14 3.33 -2.14
N GLN A 78 34.30 2.73 -2.44
CA GLN A 78 35.00 1.83 -1.52
C GLN A 78 35.47 2.49 -0.22
N SER A 79 35.78 3.79 -0.27
CA SER A 79 36.37 4.54 0.84
C SER A 79 35.43 5.59 1.42
N THR A 80 34.22 5.74 0.87
CA THR A 80 33.26 6.72 1.39
C THR A 80 32.40 6.04 2.44
N THR A 81 32.47 6.56 3.66
CA THR A 81 31.52 6.18 4.71
C THR A 81 30.12 6.60 4.26
N PRO A 82 29.14 5.68 4.25
CA PRO A 82 27.77 6.04 3.95
C PRO A 82 27.26 7.16 4.85
N ARG A 83 26.39 7.99 4.30
CA ARG A 83 25.71 9.03 5.08
C ARG A 83 25.06 8.42 6.32
N GLY A 84 25.02 9.17 7.42
CA GLY A 84 24.40 8.72 8.68
C GLY A 84 25.30 7.86 9.55
N LEU A 85 26.61 7.78 9.23
CA LEU A 85 27.60 7.12 10.05
C LEU A 85 28.76 8.06 10.41
N PRO A 86 29.46 7.80 11.54
CA PRO A 86 30.73 8.46 11.84
C PRO A 86 31.78 8.16 10.76
N ALA A 87 32.66 9.12 10.47
CA ALA A 87 33.72 8.92 9.50
C ALA A 87 34.61 7.72 9.87
N ALA A 88 34.76 6.78 8.94
CA ALA A 88 35.60 5.61 9.11
C ALA A 88 37.10 5.93 8.95
N GLY A 89 37.96 5.09 9.52
CA GLY A 89 39.39 5.12 9.22
C GLY A 89 39.67 4.79 7.74
N ALA A 90 40.78 5.33 7.20
CA ALA A 90 41.17 5.04 5.83
C ALA A 90 41.39 3.52 5.62
N SER A 91 40.89 3.00 4.48
CA SER A 91 41.10 1.61 4.01
C SER A 91 40.26 0.49 4.65
N ILE A 92 39.22 0.82 5.43
CA ILE A 92 38.37 -0.20 6.11
C ILE A 92 37.39 -0.90 5.15
N GLY A 93 37.24 -0.43 3.91
CA GLY A 93 36.38 -1.05 2.89
C GLY A 93 34.90 -0.83 3.21
N GLU A 94 34.45 0.41 3.04
CA GLU A 94 33.10 0.88 3.36
C GLU A 94 32.07 0.47 2.29
N GLY A 95 32.53 0.21 1.07
CA GLY A 95 31.66 0.00 -0.08
C GLY A 95 32.40 -0.54 -1.31
N PRO A 96 31.87 -0.34 -2.52
CA PRO A 96 30.46 -0.01 -2.74
C PRO A 96 29.55 -1.11 -2.18
N VAL A 97 28.27 -0.77 -1.98
CA VAL A 97 27.23 -1.77 -1.77
C VAL A 97 27.26 -2.76 -2.94
N ARG A 98 27.33 -4.06 -2.63
CA ARG A 98 27.48 -5.10 -3.65
C ARG A 98 26.88 -6.42 -3.20
N ASP A 99 26.33 -7.16 -4.15
CA ASP A 99 25.85 -8.50 -3.90
C ASP A 99 27.00 -9.51 -3.77
N GLY A 100 28.16 -9.30 -4.42
CA GLY A 100 29.26 -10.28 -4.39
C GLY A 100 28.87 -11.65 -4.98
N THR A 101 29.75 -12.65 -4.91
CA THR A 101 29.55 -14.00 -5.46
C THR A 101 29.06 -14.99 -4.41
N ASP A 102 28.69 -16.20 -4.83
CA ASP A 102 28.52 -17.34 -3.93
C ASP A 102 29.86 -17.63 -3.25
N GLY A 103 29.91 -17.39 -1.94
CA GLY A 103 31.12 -17.50 -1.11
C GLY A 103 30.84 -17.22 0.36
N ASP A 104 31.86 -17.34 1.20
CA ASP A 104 31.75 -17.09 2.65
C ASP A 104 31.32 -15.65 2.97
N ALA A 105 30.81 -15.44 4.18
CA ALA A 105 30.46 -14.11 4.68
C ALA A 105 31.65 -13.13 4.56
N PRO A 106 31.42 -11.84 4.24
CA PRO A 106 32.47 -10.81 4.25
C PRO A 106 33.30 -10.87 5.54
N ASP A 107 34.62 -10.69 5.39
CA ASP A 107 35.52 -10.53 6.53
C ASP A 107 35.52 -9.04 6.93
N PRO A 108 35.16 -8.69 8.18
CA PRO A 108 35.15 -7.31 8.65
C PRO A 108 36.56 -6.69 8.76
N ASN A 109 37.64 -7.46 8.62
CA ASN A 109 39.01 -6.94 8.63
C ASN A 109 39.68 -6.97 7.25
N ASP A 110 39.08 -7.67 6.28
CA ASP A 110 39.53 -7.77 4.90
C ASP A 110 38.30 -7.93 3.96
N PRO A 111 37.52 -6.86 3.74
CA PRO A 111 36.29 -6.94 2.95
C PRO A 111 36.63 -7.08 1.46
N GLN A 112 36.92 -8.31 1.03
CA GLN A 112 37.24 -8.64 -0.36
C GLN A 112 36.14 -8.16 -1.31
N ALA A 113 36.56 -7.62 -2.46
CA ALA A 113 35.63 -7.08 -3.47
C ALA A 113 34.66 -8.14 -4.03
N ALA A 114 35.05 -9.42 -4.01
CA ALA A 114 34.21 -10.52 -4.46
C ALA A 114 33.10 -10.90 -3.46
N ARG A 115 33.23 -10.57 -2.17
CA ARG A 115 32.23 -10.91 -1.15
C ARG A 115 31.11 -9.87 -1.10
N GLY A 116 29.91 -10.33 -0.76
CA GLY A 116 28.75 -9.46 -0.61
C GLY A 116 28.94 -8.48 0.54
N LEU A 117 28.59 -7.22 0.31
CA LEU A 117 28.66 -6.15 1.29
C LEU A 117 27.44 -5.27 1.10
N HIS A 118 26.40 -5.50 1.91
CA HIS A 118 25.29 -4.55 1.99
C HIS A 118 25.64 -3.51 3.03
N GLU A 119 25.92 -3.89 4.28
CA GLU A 119 26.30 -2.92 5.31
C GLU A 119 27.82 -2.63 5.34
N PRO A 120 28.23 -1.38 5.58
CA PRO A 120 29.64 -0.99 5.58
C PRO A 120 30.38 -1.60 6.78
N THR A 121 31.68 -1.83 6.59
CA THR A 121 32.53 -2.49 7.58
C THR A 121 32.63 -1.71 8.89
N SER A 122 32.79 -0.38 8.85
CA SER A 122 32.84 0.46 10.05
C SER A 122 31.60 0.35 10.92
N TYR A 123 30.42 0.21 10.32
CA TYR A 123 29.15 0.07 11.02
C TYR A 123 29.08 -1.23 11.81
N TYR A 124 29.51 -2.33 11.19
CA TYR A 124 29.59 -3.63 11.87
C TYR A 124 30.62 -3.62 13.00
N GLN A 125 31.82 -3.09 12.75
CA GLN A 125 32.86 -3.01 13.78
C GLN A 125 32.40 -2.17 14.99
N ALA A 126 31.68 -1.07 14.75
CA ALA A 126 31.09 -0.27 15.81
C ALA A 126 30.02 -1.05 16.59
N CYS A 127 29.23 -1.87 15.92
CA CYS A 127 28.25 -2.76 16.56
C CYS A 127 28.92 -3.89 17.36
N GLU A 128 29.98 -4.50 16.82
CA GLU A 128 30.74 -5.57 17.47
C GLU A 128 31.47 -5.09 18.73
N ALA A 129 32.04 -3.88 18.69
CA ALA A 129 32.76 -3.32 19.82
C ALA A 129 31.84 -2.79 20.93
N ARG A 130 30.59 -2.43 20.60
CA ARG A 130 29.64 -1.82 21.51
C ARG A 130 28.97 -2.85 22.42
N GLU A 131 28.85 -2.55 23.70
CA GLU A 131 28.01 -3.33 24.61
C GLU A 131 26.55 -3.26 24.20
N ARG A 132 25.80 -4.36 24.31
CA ARG A 132 24.36 -4.34 24.01
C ARG A 132 23.59 -3.42 24.94
N ASN A 133 22.42 -2.98 24.50
CA ASN A 133 21.51 -2.24 25.37
C ASN A 133 20.88 -3.21 26.39
N LYS A 134 21.33 -3.10 27.64
CA LYS A 134 20.88 -3.95 28.75
C LYS A 134 19.44 -3.67 29.20
N GLY A 135 18.84 -2.57 28.76
CA GLY A 135 17.43 -2.24 28.95
C GLY A 135 16.47 -3.01 28.04
N LEU A 136 16.96 -3.80 27.09
CA LEU A 136 16.09 -4.56 26.17
C LEU A 136 15.60 -5.86 26.81
N TYR A 137 14.31 -6.16 26.60
CA TYR A 137 13.67 -7.41 27.02
C TYR A 137 14.34 -8.64 26.39
N ASN A 138 14.73 -9.60 27.24
CA ASN A 138 15.34 -10.89 26.83
C ASN A 138 14.49 -12.11 27.21
N ALA A 139 13.33 -11.90 27.84
CA ALA A 139 12.50 -12.94 28.43
C ALA A 139 13.27 -13.77 29.48
N ASP A 140 13.63 -15.00 29.14
CA ASP A 140 14.36 -15.95 29.97
C ASP A 140 15.67 -16.43 29.30
N GLN A 141 16.09 -15.77 28.22
CA GLN A 141 17.32 -16.10 27.51
C GLN A 141 18.56 -15.48 28.15
N ASN A 142 19.64 -16.25 28.17
CA ASN A 142 20.98 -15.71 28.31
C ASN A 142 21.48 -15.19 26.95
N VAL A 143 21.50 -13.87 26.78
CA VAL A 143 21.99 -13.20 25.56
C VAL A 143 23.47 -12.90 25.75
N ASN A 144 24.33 -13.83 25.33
CA ASN A 144 25.79 -13.74 25.38
C ASN A 144 26.36 -13.20 26.72
N ASN A 145 25.82 -13.66 27.86
CA ASN A 145 26.18 -13.18 29.21
C ASN A 145 26.03 -11.66 29.43
N GLY A 146 25.23 -11.00 28.60
CA GLY A 146 25.01 -9.56 28.64
C GLY A 146 25.99 -8.75 27.81
N ASP A 147 26.88 -9.39 27.03
CA ASP A 147 27.99 -8.76 26.34
C ASP A 147 27.70 -8.55 24.84
N GLY A 148 28.03 -7.35 24.34
CA GLY A 148 28.12 -7.04 22.90
C GLY A 148 26.78 -6.89 22.14
N ALA A 149 26.66 -5.84 21.32
CA ALA A 149 25.46 -5.53 20.51
C ALA A 149 25.29 -6.46 19.28
N THR A 150 26.20 -7.40 19.07
CA THR A 150 26.04 -8.49 18.09
C THR A 150 25.11 -9.60 18.59
N ALA A 151 24.81 -9.66 19.90
CA ALA A 151 23.91 -10.62 20.48
C ALA A 151 22.55 -9.99 20.86
N THR A 152 21.47 -10.64 20.44
CA THR A 152 20.09 -10.21 20.72
C THR A 152 19.27 -11.40 21.22
N ARG A 153 18.03 -11.17 21.66
CA ARG A 153 17.11 -12.26 22.01
C ARG A 153 16.83 -13.22 20.85
N GLN A 154 16.91 -12.76 19.60
CA GLN A 154 16.75 -13.65 18.45
C GLN A 154 18.06 -14.34 18.05
N ASN A 155 19.20 -13.70 18.33
CA ASN A 155 20.55 -14.21 18.07
C ASN A 155 21.40 -14.23 19.36
N PRO A 156 21.06 -15.09 20.34
CA PRO A 156 21.64 -15.00 21.70
C PRO A 156 23.13 -15.33 21.77
N ASN A 157 23.68 -16.02 20.76
CA ASN A 157 25.09 -16.38 20.69
C ASN A 157 25.91 -15.44 19.81
N GLY A 158 25.31 -14.36 19.27
CA GLY A 158 26.00 -13.42 18.39
C GLY A 158 26.50 -14.02 17.08
N ALA A 159 25.78 -15.00 16.52
CA ALA A 159 26.16 -15.61 15.24
C ALA A 159 26.15 -14.54 14.12
N ARG A 160 27.20 -14.51 13.29
CA ARG A 160 27.35 -13.49 12.26
C ARG A 160 26.66 -13.88 10.95
N SER A 161 25.95 -12.93 10.36
CA SER A 161 25.41 -13.00 9.00
C SER A 161 25.76 -11.72 8.25
N GLY A 162 26.58 -11.82 7.21
CA GLY A 162 27.16 -10.64 6.57
C GLY A 162 27.92 -9.76 7.55
N LEU A 163 27.85 -8.44 7.32
CA LEU A 163 28.28 -7.40 8.26
C LEU A 163 27.05 -6.69 8.85
N GLU A 164 25.97 -7.43 9.09
CA GLU A 164 24.77 -6.89 9.71
C GLU A 164 24.97 -6.60 11.20
N CYS A 165 24.47 -5.47 11.69
CA CYS A 165 24.31 -5.23 13.13
C CYS A 165 22.98 -5.83 13.65
N PRO A 166 22.99 -6.94 14.41
CA PRO A 166 21.77 -7.62 14.86
C PRO A 166 20.88 -6.79 15.78
N GLU A 167 21.46 -5.93 16.63
CA GLU A 167 20.67 -5.03 17.49
C GLU A 167 19.88 -4.01 16.67
N GLU A 168 20.45 -3.45 15.59
CA GLU A 168 19.71 -2.55 14.70
C GLU A 168 18.65 -3.28 13.87
N ARG A 169 18.95 -4.51 13.45
CA ARG A 169 17.99 -5.35 12.77
C ARG A 169 16.76 -5.58 13.66
N ASP A 170 16.97 -6.06 14.88
CA ASP A 170 15.88 -6.54 15.75
C ASP A 170 15.08 -5.42 16.43
N TYR A 171 15.69 -4.26 16.66
CA TYR A 171 15.05 -3.18 17.44
C TYR A 171 14.91 -1.89 16.62
N TYR A 172 13.67 -1.41 16.52
CA TYR A 172 13.31 -0.21 15.76
C TYR A 172 12.39 0.71 16.56
N PRO A 173 12.56 2.05 16.49
CA PRO A 173 13.66 2.78 15.85
C PRO A 173 15.00 2.57 16.53
N TYR A 174 16.09 2.55 15.75
CA TYR A 174 17.43 2.35 16.32
C TYR A 174 17.96 3.64 16.93
N TRP A 175 18.60 3.57 18.09
CA TRP A 175 19.03 4.74 18.87
C TRP A 175 20.46 5.22 18.56
N HIS A 176 21.27 4.38 17.89
CA HIS A 176 22.60 4.76 17.39
C HIS A 176 22.57 5.13 15.90
N PRO A 177 23.65 5.75 15.38
CA PRO A 177 23.81 6.01 13.95
C PRO A 177 23.63 4.72 13.15
N THR A 178 22.93 4.82 12.03
CA THR A 178 22.62 3.72 11.11
C THR A 178 22.65 4.26 9.68
N PRO A 179 23.14 3.48 8.69
CA PRO A 179 23.14 3.90 7.30
C PRO A 179 21.77 3.70 6.62
N TRP A 180 20.83 3.03 7.30
CA TRP A 180 19.48 2.78 6.79
C TRP A 180 18.60 4.03 6.90
N ARG A 181 17.99 4.41 5.79
CA ARG A 181 17.08 5.55 5.66
C ARG A 181 15.64 5.03 5.56
N ASP A 182 14.74 5.60 6.35
CA ASP A 182 13.37 5.08 6.48
C ASP A 182 12.43 5.68 5.41
N LEU A 183 11.67 4.85 4.71
CA LEU A 183 10.67 5.28 3.72
C LEU A 183 9.25 5.19 4.29
N ALA A 184 8.91 4.06 4.86
CA ALA A 184 7.57 3.80 5.38
C ALA A 184 7.56 2.77 6.53
N VAL A 185 6.56 2.90 7.40
CA VAL A 185 6.22 1.98 8.48
C VAL A 185 4.74 1.61 8.33
N MET A 186 4.46 0.37 7.97
CA MET A 186 3.13 -0.22 8.05
C MET A 186 3.02 -0.95 9.38
N THR A 187 2.09 -0.54 10.24
CA THR A 187 1.97 -1.09 11.59
C THR A 187 0.54 -1.29 11.99
N ASN A 188 0.32 -2.22 12.91
CA ASN A 188 -0.96 -2.44 13.54
C ASN A 188 -1.03 -1.75 14.94
N ASN A 189 -0.04 -0.91 15.24
CA ASN A 189 0.06 -0.09 16.44
C ASN A 189 0.25 1.40 16.07
N LEU A 190 -0.83 1.98 15.53
CA LEU A 190 -0.87 3.38 15.11
C LEU A 190 -0.61 4.44 16.20
N PRO A 191 -0.90 4.23 17.50
CA PRO A 191 -0.48 5.15 18.55
C PRO A 191 1.02 5.48 18.52
N LEU A 192 1.86 4.55 18.06
CA LEU A 192 3.31 4.71 17.98
C LEU A 192 3.80 5.36 16.68
N CYS A 193 2.91 5.75 15.76
CA CYS A 193 3.33 6.33 14.49
C CYS A 193 4.15 7.61 14.63
N GLU A 194 3.75 8.52 15.54
CA GLU A 194 4.53 9.75 15.75
C GLU A 194 5.91 9.40 16.32
N TYR A 195 5.97 8.46 17.26
CA TYR A 195 7.24 7.95 17.81
C TYR A 195 8.14 7.38 16.70
N TYR A 196 7.65 6.49 15.84
CA TYR A 196 8.45 5.97 14.71
C TYR A 196 8.93 7.08 13.78
N ALA A 197 8.07 8.07 13.51
CA ALA A 197 8.36 9.16 12.58
C ALA A 197 9.37 10.16 13.15
N THR A 198 9.31 10.47 14.45
CA THR A 198 10.22 11.44 15.12
C THR A 198 11.53 10.81 15.55
N GLU A 199 11.54 9.51 15.86
CA GLU A 199 12.77 8.80 16.24
C GLU A 199 13.56 8.28 15.04
N SER A 200 13.05 8.38 13.82
CA SER A 200 13.80 8.06 12.62
C SER A 200 15.05 8.92 12.48
N HIS A 201 16.16 8.32 12.05
CA HIS A 201 17.40 9.04 11.74
C HIS A 201 17.23 10.03 10.57
N ASN A 202 16.13 9.91 9.81
CA ASN A 202 15.77 10.89 8.78
C ASN A 202 15.70 12.32 9.33
N VAL A 203 15.18 12.47 10.55
CA VAL A 203 14.86 13.78 11.16
C VAL A 203 15.49 14.00 12.52
N LYS A 204 15.95 12.95 13.20
CA LYS A 204 16.55 13.04 14.54
C LYS A 204 18.00 12.60 14.51
N ALA A 205 18.89 13.46 15.01
CA ALA A 205 20.30 13.15 15.20
C ALA A 205 20.48 11.89 16.06
N LYS A 206 21.51 11.09 15.76
CA LYS A 206 21.85 9.87 16.52
C LYS A 206 23.23 10.00 17.12
N ASN A 207 23.44 9.38 18.28
CA ASN A 207 24.66 9.59 19.04
C ASN A 207 25.47 8.29 19.20
N TYR A 208 26.77 8.45 19.32
CA TYR A 208 27.72 7.36 19.58
C TYR A 208 28.80 7.86 20.55
N CYS A 209 29.51 6.94 21.20
CA CYS A 209 30.62 7.27 22.06
C CYS A 209 31.96 7.11 21.33
N THR A 210 32.95 7.96 21.66
CA THR A 210 34.34 7.74 21.21
C THR A 210 34.97 6.49 21.84
N GLU A 211 34.52 6.09 23.03
CA GLU A 211 34.81 4.79 23.63
C GLU A 211 33.79 3.79 23.10
N THR A 212 34.22 2.93 22.18
CA THR A 212 33.32 2.11 21.34
C THR A 212 32.44 1.14 22.14
N GLN A 213 32.83 0.77 23.36
CA GLN A 213 32.07 -0.12 24.24
C GLN A 213 30.80 0.53 24.82
N ALA A 214 30.75 1.86 24.96
CA ALA A 214 29.63 2.52 25.62
C ALA A 214 28.38 2.62 24.74
N ASN A 215 27.23 2.13 25.24
CA ASN A 215 25.94 2.18 24.55
C ASN A 215 25.14 3.45 24.87
N ASN A 216 25.45 4.17 25.95
CA ASN A 216 24.72 5.38 26.35
C ASN A 216 25.68 6.49 26.83
N ALA A 217 25.13 7.69 27.02
CA ALA A 217 25.90 8.87 27.39
C ALA A 217 26.57 8.74 28.77
N ASP A 218 25.91 8.09 29.73
CA ASP A 218 26.42 7.94 31.09
C ASP A 218 27.60 6.98 31.13
N ASP A 219 27.47 5.82 30.47
CA ASP A 219 28.56 4.84 30.32
C ASP A 219 29.73 5.45 29.54
N CYS A 220 29.44 6.27 28.52
CA CYS A 220 30.44 6.96 27.74
C CYS A 220 31.26 7.93 28.61
N ALA A 221 30.57 8.75 29.40
CA ALA A 221 31.21 9.68 30.32
C ALA A 221 32.03 8.94 31.41
N ALA A 222 31.49 7.84 31.94
CA ALA A 222 32.17 7.01 32.93
C ALA A 222 33.45 6.35 32.38
N ALA A 223 33.44 5.96 31.10
CA ALA A 223 34.62 5.44 30.40
C ALA A 223 35.63 6.54 29.99
N GLY A 224 35.34 7.83 30.23
CA GLY A 224 36.17 8.94 29.81
C GLY A 224 36.01 9.33 28.33
N GLY A 225 34.99 8.79 27.67
CA GLY A 225 34.64 9.08 26.28
C GLY A 225 33.84 10.37 26.09
N THR A 226 33.68 10.74 24.82
CA THR A 226 32.84 11.87 24.40
C THR A 226 31.61 11.35 23.66
N TRP A 227 30.43 11.71 24.16
CA TRP A 227 29.16 11.41 23.51
C TRP A 227 28.96 12.35 22.32
N THR A 228 29.08 11.81 21.11
CA THR A 228 29.16 12.58 19.85
C THR A 228 27.92 12.37 19.02
N SER A 229 27.44 13.45 18.38
CA SER A 229 26.23 13.43 17.55
C SER A 229 26.56 13.28 16.06
N VAL A 230 25.77 12.48 15.37
CA VAL A 230 25.68 12.40 13.91
C VAL A 230 24.38 13.08 13.51
N GLU A 231 24.50 14.09 12.66
CA GLU A 231 23.37 14.88 12.16
C GLU A 231 22.36 13.99 11.41
N PRO A 232 21.06 14.32 11.47
CA PRO A 232 20.04 13.57 10.76
C PRO A 232 20.25 13.63 9.25
N PHE A 233 19.63 12.71 8.53
CA PHE A 233 19.65 12.73 7.06
C PHE A 233 18.95 13.96 6.46
N ASN A 234 18.25 14.80 7.23
CA ASN A 234 17.46 15.91 6.70
C ASN A 234 16.51 15.43 5.57
N LEU A 235 15.96 14.23 5.74
CA LEU A 235 14.99 13.62 4.84
C LEU A 235 13.59 13.73 5.46
N PRO A 236 12.52 13.60 4.65
CA PRO A 236 11.17 13.54 5.19
C PRO A 236 11.01 12.44 6.26
N LYS A 237 10.11 12.68 7.22
CA LYS A 237 9.66 11.63 8.15
C LYS A 237 9.16 10.41 7.35
N PRO A 238 9.41 9.17 7.81
CA PRO A 238 8.85 8.00 7.14
C PRO A 238 7.32 8.03 7.19
N LEU A 239 6.69 7.58 6.11
CA LEU A 239 5.24 7.42 6.05
C LEU A 239 4.80 6.36 7.07
N CYS A 240 3.96 6.71 8.06
CA CYS A 240 3.42 5.71 8.99
C CYS A 240 1.92 5.48 8.78
N ILE A 241 1.57 4.25 8.37
CA ILE A 241 0.22 3.85 7.98
C ILE A 241 -0.18 2.52 8.63
N SER A 242 -1.46 2.17 8.53
CA SER A 242 -1.97 0.89 8.97
C SER A 242 -1.41 -0.20 8.09
N SER A 243 -0.96 -1.30 8.69
CA SER A 243 -0.74 -2.51 7.91
C SER A 243 -2.06 -3.01 7.34
N PRO A 244 -2.12 -3.39 6.06
CA PRO A 244 -3.21 -4.20 5.54
C PRO A 244 -3.30 -5.50 6.34
N PHE A 245 -4.53 -5.97 6.58
CA PHE A 245 -4.74 -7.24 7.28
C PHE A 245 -4.13 -8.38 6.47
N GLN A 246 -3.32 -9.20 7.13
CA GLN A 246 -2.76 -10.42 6.56
C GLN A 246 -3.16 -11.61 7.40
N ARG A 247 -3.76 -12.61 6.74
CA ARG A 247 -4.12 -13.86 7.42
C ARG A 247 -2.86 -14.71 7.68
N ASP A 248 -2.78 -15.27 8.88
CA ASP A 248 -1.73 -16.23 9.25
C ASP A 248 -1.63 -17.39 8.24
N ASN A 249 -0.41 -17.66 7.78
CA ASN A 249 -0.03 -18.72 6.84
C ASN A 249 -0.67 -18.63 5.44
N HIS A 250 -1.01 -17.44 4.96
CA HIS A 250 -1.63 -17.23 3.63
C HIS A 250 -0.83 -16.27 2.73
N LEU A 251 0.49 -16.18 2.93
CA LEU A 251 1.42 -15.39 2.11
C LEU A 251 1.01 -13.92 1.89
N GLY A 252 0.35 -13.31 2.88
CA GLY A 252 -0.09 -11.91 2.77
C GLY A 252 -1.29 -11.68 1.86
N ASN A 253 -2.16 -12.67 1.63
CA ASN A 253 -3.46 -12.39 1.00
C ASN A 253 -4.33 -11.52 1.92
N GLY A 254 -4.66 -10.32 1.45
CA GLY A 254 -5.58 -9.40 2.13
C GLY A 254 -7.06 -9.81 1.99
N PRO A 255 -7.97 -9.21 2.77
CA PRO A 255 -9.41 -9.45 2.64
C PRO A 255 -9.97 -8.77 1.37
N GLY A 256 -10.88 -9.44 0.65
CA GLY A 256 -11.57 -8.87 -0.54
C GLY A 256 -11.84 -9.88 -1.65
N ASP A 257 -12.71 -9.52 -2.59
CA ASP A 257 -12.98 -10.29 -3.82
C ASP A 257 -11.81 -10.16 -4.81
N GLY A 258 -11.12 -11.27 -5.08
CA GLY A 258 -9.91 -11.28 -5.93
C GLY A 258 -8.62 -10.93 -5.20
N SER A 259 -8.53 -11.24 -3.89
CA SER A 259 -7.39 -10.99 -2.99
C SER A 259 -6.01 -11.01 -3.68
N ASN A 260 -5.46 -9.82 -3.90
CA ASN A 260 -4.09 -9.64 -4.38
C ASN A 260 -3.11 -9.70 -3.21
N GLU A 261 -1.84 -9.93 -3.52
CA GLU A 261 -0.73 -9.74 -2.57
C GLU A 261 -0.78 -8.32 -1.98
N VAL A 262 -0.45 -8.20 -0.68
CA VAL A 262 -0.29 -6.88 -0.06
C VAL A 262 0.81 -6.10 -0.78
N ALA A 263 0.51 -4.84 -1.09
CA ALA A 263 1.45 -3.92 -1.69
C ALA A 263 1.35 -2.52 -1.08
N ILE A 264 2.43 -1.76 -1.21
CA ILE A 264 2.52 -0.33 -0.92
C ILE A 264 3.25 0.33 -2.08
N ASN A 265 2.77 1.47 -2.57
CA ASN A 265 3.50 2.33 -3.48
C ASN A 265 4.34 3.34 -2.71
N ILE A 266 5.56 3.50 -3.18
CA ILE A 266 6.52 4.47 -2.68
C ILE A 266 6.99 5.33 -3.85
N SER A 267 7.52 6.51 -3.53
CA SER A 267 8.29 7.29 -4.50
C SER A 267 9.78 7.00 -4.30
N ILE A 268 10.51 6.82 -5.39
CA ILE A 268 11.96 6.64 -5.34
C ILE A 268 12.56 7.91 -4.70
N PRO A 269 13.37 7.78 -3.64
CA PRO A 269 13.80 8.91 -2.83
C PRO A 269 14.75 9.84 -3.62
N ALA A 270 14.58 11.14 -3.38
CA ALA A 270 15.57 12.16 -3.74
C ALA A 270 16.71 12.19 -2.70
N ALA A 271 17.83 12.83 -3.06
CA ALA A 271 19.02 12.95 -2.21
C ALA A 271 19.55 11.59 -1.70
N ALA A 272 19.43 10.55 -2.53
CA ALA A 272 19.78 9.17 -2.17
C ALA A 272 21.30 8.93 -2.10
N GLY A 273 22.10 9.69 -2.86
CA GLY A 273 23.56 9.61 -2.87
C GLY A 273 24.21 9.90 -1.52
N ASP A 274 25.48 9.51 -1.39
CA ASP A 274 26.27 9.74 -0.17
C ASP A 274 26.55 11.22 0.09
N ASP A 275 26.68 12.00 -0.99
CA ASP A 275 26.86 13.45 -0.98
C ASP A 275 25.52 14.22 -0.85
N GLY A 276 24.39 13.51 -0.76
CA GLY A 276 23.05 14.09 -0.78
C GLY A 276 22.54 14.44 -2.18
N GLY A 277 23.21 14.00 -3.25
CA GLY A 277 22.72 14.09 -4.62
C GLY A 277 21.62 13.07 -4.95
N ASP A 278 20.89 13.29 -6.04
CA ASP A 278 19.78 12.41 -6.46
C ASP A 278 20.23 11.11 -7.11
N VAL A 279 21.47 11.06 -7.61
CA VAL A 279 22.02 9.90 -8.33
C VAL A 279 22.79 9.03 -7.35
N ALA A 280 22.57 7.72 -7.44
CA ALA A 280 23.33 6.72 -6.71
C ALA A 280 23.39 5.42 -7.52
N ASP A 281 24.57 4.86 -7.74
CA ASP A 281 24.73 3.66 -8.57
C ASP A 281 24.51 2.35 -7.81
N ASN A 282 24.76 2.33 -6.49
CA ASN A 282 24.79 1.14 -5.66
C ASN A 282 23.88 1.31 -4.44
N CYS A 283 22.61 0.98 -4.62
CA CYS A 283 21.58 1.02 -3.58
C CYS A 283 21.00 -0.36 -3.30
N VAL A 284 20.57 -0.57 -2.06
CA VAL A 284 19.77 -1.73 -1.63
C VAL A 284 18.54 -1.27 -0.87
N PHE A 285 17.46 -1.99 -1.08
CA PHE A 285 16.18 -1.80 -0.40
C PHE A 285 16.02 -2.91 0.64
N ARG A 286 15.48 -2.60 1.81
CA ARG A 286 15.21 -3.54 2.91
C ARG A 286 13.75 -3.46 3.31
N LEU A 287 13.11 -4.62 3.38
CA LEU A 287 11.87 -4.81 4.11
C LEU A 287 12.21 -5.52 5.42
N ARG A 288 12.02 -4.84 6.55
CA ARG A 288 12.08 -5.44 7.89
C ARG A 288 10.66 -5.72 8.36
N TYR A 289 10.43 -6.90 8.91
CA TYR A 289 9.18 -7.31 9.52
C TYR A 289 9.40 -7.71 10.96
N ASN A 290 9.08 -6.81 11.88
CA ASN A 290 9.05 -7.08 13.31
C ASN A 290 7.67 -7.59 13.68
N ILE A 291 7.60 -8.73 14.37
CA ILE A 291 6.38 -9.29 14.91
C ILE A 291 6.60 -9.65 16.38
N THR A 292 5.62 -9.31 17.22
CA THR A 292 5.59 -9.71 18.64
C THR A 292 4.23 -10.29 18.99
N THR A 293 4.16 -11.38 19.75
CA THR A 293 2.88 -11.98 20.15
C THR A 293 2.14 -11.06 21.10
N GLY A 294 0.80 -11.05 20.99
CA GLY A 294 -0.06 -10.26 21.86
C GLY A 294 0.03 -10.63 23.36
N ASP A 295 0.59 -11.79 23.68
CA ASP A 295 0.77 -12.31 25.04
C ASP A 295 1.75 -11.48 25.90
N THR A 296 2.54 -10.62 25.28
CA THR A 296 3.63 -9.89 25.95
C THR A 296 3.37 -8.39 26.09
N ARG A 297 2.17 -7.93 25.78
CA ARG A 297 1.83 -6.50 25.89
C ARG A 297 1.86 -6.03 27.35
N VAL A 298 2.35 -4.82 27.57
CA VAL A 298 2.37 -4.13 28.86
C VAL A 298 1.90 -2.69 28.67
N CYS A 299 1.64 -1.98 29.78
CA CYS A 299 1.20 -0.60 29.70
C CYS A 299 2.39 0.35 29.48
N SER A 300 2.18 1.43 28.71
CA SER A 300 3.14 2.51 28.56
C SER A 300 3.42 3.26 29.85
N ASP A 301 2.50 3.20 30.82
CA ASP A 301 2.75 3.57 32.21
C ASP A 301 3.02 2.28 33.00
N ALA A 302 4.29 2.08 33.38
CA ALA A 302 4.73 0.88 34.10
C ALA A 302 4.09 0.72 35.50
N SER A 303 3.42 1.77 36.03
CA SER A 303 2.65 1.66 37.28
C SER A 303 1.32 0.92 37.13
N LEU A 304 0.82 0.77 35.90
CA LEU A 304 -0.43 0.10 35.58
C LEU A 304 -0.17 -1.31 35.02
N THR A 305 -0.62 -2.34 35.73
CA THR A 305 -0.28 -3.74 35.42
C THR A 305 -1.37 -4.49 34.65
N THR A 306 -2.56 -3.90 34.47
CA THR A 306 -3.66 -4.50 33.72
C THR A 306 -4.03 -3.67 32.49
N LYS A 307 -4.47 -4.34 31.43
CA LYS A 307 -4.99 -3.70 30.21
C LYS A 307 -6.13 -2.71 30.53
N ALA A 308 -7.05 -3.10 31.40
CA ALA A 308 -8.23 -2.29 31.73
C ALA A 308 -7.85 -0.96 32.42
N GLU A 309 -6.91 -0.98 33.36
CA GLU A 309 -6.42 0.23 34.03
C GLU A 309 -5.62 1.11 33.07
N CYS A 310 -4.75 0.49 32.26
CA CYS A 310 -3.98 1.19 31.23
C CYS A 310 -4.88 1.96 30.25
N GLU A 311 -5.90 1.29 29.72
CA GLU A 311 -6.85 1.88 28.78
C GLU A 311 -7.73 2.94 29.46
N ALA A 312 -8.11 2.75 30.72
CA ALA A 312 -8.89 3.73 31.49
C ALA A 312 -8.11 5.04 31.73
N ASP A 313 -6.78 4.97 31.87
CA ASP A 313 -5.90 6.15 32.00
C ASP A 313 -5.54 6.78 30.64
N GLY A 314 -5.92 6.16 29.53
CA GLY A 314 -5.58 6.62 28.18
C GLY A 314 -4.14 6.30 27.77
N ALA A 315 -3.45 5.46 28.54
CA ALA A 315 -2.13 4.92 28.23
C ALA A 315 -2.19 3.86 27.11
N ILE A 316 -1.02 3.48 26.57
CA ILE A 316 -0.92 2.56 25.43
C ILE A 316 -0.58 1.15 25.94
N TRP A 317 -1.45 0.18 25.67
CA TRP A 317 -1.19 -1.24 25.94
C TRP A 317 -0.50 -1.89 24.74
N SER A 318 0.82 -2.16 24.84
CA SER A 318 1.63 -2.64 23.72
C SER A 318 2.91 -3.36 24.18
N ALA A 319 3.41 -4.28 23.35
CA ALA A 319 4.70 -4.93 23.55
C ALA A 319 5.89 -3.99 23.29
N ALA A 320 5.67 -2.82 22.69
CA ALA A 320 6.73 -1.83 22.46
C ALA A 320 7.32 -1.24 23.76
N PHE A 321 6.61 -1.37 24.87
CA PHE A 321 7.03 -0.92 26.20
C PHE A 321 7.66 -2.05 27.03
N LEU A 322 7.90 -3.22 26.43
CA LEU A 322 8.69 -4.27 27.05
C LEU A 322 10.15 -3.84 27.13
N ASP A 323 10.67 -3.84 28.35
CA ASP A 323 12.07 -3.60 28.66
C ASP A 323 12.64 -4.74 29.53
N SER A 324 13.88 -4.58 29.98
CA SER A 324 14.56 -5.57 30.82
C SER A 324 13.86 -5.82 32.16
N SER A 325 13.08 -4.87 32.68
CA SER A 325 12.36 -5.05 33.94
C SER A 325 11.33 -6.18 33.86
N TYR A 326 10.92 -6.61 32.66
CA TYR A 326 10.01 -7.73 32.47
C TYR A 326 10.72 -9.09 32.29
N ASN A 327 12.06 -9.14 32.35
CA ASN A 327 12.81 -10.39 32.28
C ASN A 327 12.44 -11.33 33.43
N LYS A 328 12.53 -12.65 33.23
CA LYS A 328 12.02 -13.69 34.15
C LYS A 328 12.43 -13.52 35.62
N ASN A 329 13.65 -13.05 35.88
CA ASN A 329 14.19 -12.89 37.23
C ASN A 329 14.08 -11.45 37.77
N GLU A 330 13.61 -10.52 36.95
CA GLU A 330 13.55 -9.08 37.25
C GLU A 330 12.10 -8.58 37.33
N ARG A 331 11.15 -9.34 36.78
CA ARG A 331 9.75 -8.95 36.68
C ARG A 331 9.03 -8.81 38.03
N PRO A 332 8.18 -7.79 38.20
CA PRO A 332 7.30 -7.69 39.36
C PRO A 332 6.41 -8.94 39.49
N GLU A 333 6.17 -9.41 40.73
CA GLU A 333 5.20 -10.50 40.98
C GLU A 333 3.80 -10.17 40.43
N SER A 334 3.46 -8.88 40.33
CA SER A 334 2.21 -8.38 39.75
C SER A 334 2.15 -8.43 38.22
N ALA A 335 3.27 -8.62 37.52
CA ALA A 335 3.34 -8.80 36.07
C ALA A 335 3.02 -10.25 35.66
N THR A 336 1.94 -10.81 36.23
CA THR A 336 1.52 -12.21 36.06
C THR A 336 1.08 -12.56 34.64
N GLN A 337 0.87 -11.55 33.79
CA GLN A 337 0.32 -11.70 32.44
C GLN A 337 1.34 -12.18 31.40
N ILE A 338 2.65 -11.95 31.61
CA ILE A 338 3.67 -12.37 30.63
C ILE A 338 4.01 -13.85 30.86
N PRO A 339 3.80 -14.75 29.89
CA PRO A 339 4.07 -16.17 30.09
C PRO A 339 5.57 -16.46 30.18
N ASN A 340 5.97 -17.37 31.06
CA ASN A 340 7.30 -18.00 31.03
C ASN A 340 7.33 -19.20 30.07
N GLN A 341 8.52 -19.61 29.62
CA GLN A 341 8.74 -20.85 28.88
C GLN A 341 8.05 -22.03 29.59
N ASN A 342 7.12 -22.67 28.88
CA ASN A 342 6.29 -23.78 29.37
C ASN A 342 5.75 -23.57 30.80
N GLN A 343 5.14 -22.42 31.07
CA GLN A 343 4.59 -22.15 32.40
C GLN A 343 3.46 -23.13 32.78
N LYS A 344 3.48 -23.64 34.02
CA LYS A 344 2.36 -24.39 34.61
C LYS A 344 1.15 -23.48 34.82
N VAL A 345 -0.05 -23.97 34.51
CA VAL A 345 -1.28 -23.17 34.50
C VAL A 345 -2.00 -23.28 35.83
N ASP A 346 -1.93 -22.27 36.69
CA ASP A 346 -2.77 -22.23 37.89
C ASP A 346 -4.17 -21.68 37.54
N MET A 347 -5.21 -22.51 37.66
CA MET A 347 -6.62 -22.10 37.54
C MET A 347 -7.21 -21.92 38.95
N ASP A 348 -6.61 -21.03 39.73
CA ASP A 348 -6.96 -20.77 41.14
C ASP A 348 -7.02 -22.05 42.00
N GLY A 349 -6.08 -22.95 41.77
CA GLY A 349 -6.02 -24.23 42.46
C GLY A 349 -7.18 -25.17 42.12
N PHE A 350 -7.93 -24.99 41.02
CA PHE A 350 -8.95 -25.95 40.56
C PHE A 350 -8.33 -27.27 40.10
N LEU A 351 -7.16 -27.21 39.46
CA LEU A 351 -6.49 -28.33 38.81
C LEU A 351 -5.56 -29.12 39.75
N GLN A 352 -5.87 -29.21 41.05
CA GLN A 352 -4.97 -29.82 42.04
C GLN A 352 -4.63 -31.26 41.68
N GLY A 353 -3.36 -31.51 41.36
CA GLY A 353 -2.79 -32.84 41.52
C GLY A 353 -2.75 -33.21 43.00
N THR A 354 -2.70 -34.50 43.32
CA THR A 354 -2.68 -35.06 44.69
C THR A 354 -1.40 -34.75 45.49
N GLY A 355 -0.80 -33.57 45.32
CA GLY A 355 0.54 -33.26 45.81
C GLY A 355 0.80 -31.85 46.33
N GLY A 356 -0.19 -30.96 46.37
CA GLY A 356 -0.02 -29.60 46.93
C GLY A 356 0.85 -28.71 46.04
N THR A 357 0.25 -27.61 45.56
CA THR A 357 0.85 -26.59 44.67
C THR A 357 1.47 -27.15 43.40
N ASP A 358 0.63 -27.51 42.42
CA ASP A 358 0.87 -27.30 40.99
C ASP A 358 -0.24 -27.99 40.18
N SER A 359 -0.71 -27.28 39.16
CA SER A 359 -1.66 -27.79 38.16
C SER A 359 -1.10 -28.95 37.35
N ILE A 360 -1.99 -29.84 36.89
CA ILE A 360 -1.67 -30.90 35.93
C ILE A 360 -1.43 -30.39 34.49
N LEU A 361 -1.70 -29.11 34.22
CA LEU A 361 -1.55 -28.50 32.89
C LEU A 361 -0.31 -27.60 32.81
N GLU A 362 0.38 -27.70 31.68
CA GLU A 362 1.53 -26.89 31.30
C GLU A 362 1.27 -26.28 29.92
N LEU A 363 1.59 -25.00 29.74
CA LEU A 363 1.47 -24.35 28.43
C LEU A 363 2.54 -24.87 27.48
N ALA A 364 2.18 -25.19 26.23
CA ALA A 364 3.15 -25.55 25.19
C ALA A 364 3.61 -24.28 24.45
N ILE A 365 4.40 -23.45 25.11
CA ILE A 365 4.80 -22.12 24.62
C ILE A 365 6.31 -21.98 24.54
N ASN A 366 6.78 -21.28 23.51
CA ASN A 366 8.19 -20.96 23.35
C ASN A 366 8.39 -19.45 23.44
N THR A 367 8.83 -18.95 24.60
CA THR A 367 9.06 -17.52 24.83
C THR A 367 10.15 -16.97 23.93
N ASN A 368 11.01 -17.81 23.34
CA ASN A 368 11.98 -17.43 22.32
C ASN A 368 11.34 -17.08 20.98
N GLN A 369 10.10 -17.50 20.74
CA GLN A 369 9.36 -17.22 19.50
C GLN A 369 8.39 -16.03 19.63
N TYR A 370 8.28 -15.43 20.82
CA TYR A 370 7.30 -14.36 21.07
C TYR A 370 7.62 -13.05 20.37
N GLY A 371 8.89 -12.64 20.29
CA GLY A 371 9.35 -11.53 19.45
C GLY A 371 10.27 -12.04 18.35
N ARG A 372 10.01 -11.67 17.10
CA ARG A 372 10.80 -12.10 15.95
C ARG A 372 10.95 -10.96 14.94
N THR A 373 12.12 -10.88 14.34
CA THR A 373 12.38 -10.00 13.20
C THR A 373 12.78 -10.83 11.99
N PHE A 374 12.04 -10.62 10.91
CA PHE A 374 12.36 -11.12 9.59
C PHE A 374 12.82 -9.95 8.73
N GLN A 375 13.61 -10.24 7.71
CA GLN A 375 13.91 -9.25 6.68
C GLN A 375 14.18 -9.91 5.34
N ASP A 376 14.00 -9.15 4.28
CA ASP A 376 14.69 -9.40 3.03
C ASP A 376 15.19 -8.10 2.44
N ARG A 377 16.19 -8.21 1.57
CA ARG A 377 16.79 -7.07 0.87
C ARG A 377 16.63 -7.26 -0.63
N SER A 378 16.64 -6.20 -1.40
CA SER A 378 16.75 -6.30 -2.86
C SER A 378 18.14 -6.80 -3.27
N HIS A 379 18.32 -7.09 -4.55
CA HIS A 379 19.64 -7.00 -5.19
C HIS A 379 20.02 -5.53 -5.38
N VAL A 380 21.28 -5.27 -5.72
CA VAL A 380 21.74 -3.89 -5.98
C VAL A 380 20.96 -3.30 -7.15
N PHE A 381 20.51 -2.06 -6.97
CA PHE A 381 19.88 -1.24 -8.00
C PHE A 381 20.52 0.15 -8.04
N SER A 382 20.27 0.91 -9.10
CA SER A 382 20.73 2.30 -9.21
C SER A 382 19.55 3.27 -9.22
N ILE A 383 19.79 4.49 -8.74
CA ILE A 383 18.90 5.65 -8.85
C ILE A 383 19.52 6.64 -9.84
N ARG A 384 18.71 7.09 -10.80
CA ARG A 384 19.08 8.06 -11.84
C ARG A 384 18.34 9.37 -11.62
N ALA A 385 18.93 10.45 -12.12
CA ALA A 385 18.30 11.76 -12.17
C ALA A 385 17.05 11.72 -13.06
N TRP A 386 16.18 12.71 -12.87
CA TRP A 386 15.01 12.91 -13.72
C TRP A 386 15.45 13.20 -15.17
N PRO A 387 14.98 12.46 -16.19
CA PRO A 387 15.37 12.69 -17.58
C PRO A 387 14.91 14.07 -18.08
N GLU A 388 15.78 14.80 -18.79
CA GLU A 388 15.48 16.15 -19.29
C GLU A 388 14.31 16.16 -20.29
N GLU A 389 14.12 15.06 -21.02
CA GLU A 389 13.06 14.87 -22.01
C GLU A 389 11.68 14.67 -21.37
N VAL A 390 11.63 14.31 -20.09
CA VAL A 390 10.38 14.12 -19.36
C VAL A 390 10.03 15.44 -18.65
N PRO A 391 8.87 16.04 -18.90
CA PRO A 391 8.47 17.27 -18.21
C PRO A 391 8.46 17.07 -16.69
N ALA A 392 9.05 18.00 -15.94
CA ALA A 392 9.08 17.95 -14.46
C ALA A 392 7.68 17.89 -13.81
N ASN A 393 6.64 18.28 -14.56
CA ASN A 393 5.27 18.20 -14.11
C ASN A 393 4.56 16.86 -14.44
N ALA A 394 5.25 15.87 -15.02
CA ALA A 394 4.73 14.52 -15.24
C ALA A 394 4.90 13.63 -13.99
N ASP A 395 4.20 12.49 -13.95
CA ASP A 395 4.53 11.35 -13.09
C ASP A 395 5.13 10.21 -13.92
N ILE A 396 6.07 9.46 -13.33
CA ILE A 396 6.63 8.24 -13.93
C ILE A 396 6.20 7.06 -13.06
N TYR A 397 5.54 6.07 -13.65
CA TYR A 397 5.13 4.82 -12.99
C TYR A 397 6.02 3.67 -13.45
N ASN A 398 6.65 2.95 -12.51
CA ASN A 398 7.47 1.80 -12.85
C ASN A 398 6.58 0.57 -13.09
N LEU A 399 6.84 -0.13 -14.19
CA LEU A 399 6.27 -1.43 -14.50
C LEU A 399 7.43 -2.43 -14.59
N ASN A 400 7.41 -3.38 -13.65
CA ASN A 400 8.44 -4.38 -13.48
C ASN A 400 7.86 -5.80 -13.65
N VAL A 401 8.72 -6.79 -13.42
CA VAL A 401 8.36 -8.19 -13.27
C VAL A 401 8.73 -8.65 -11.87
N LYS A 402 7.86 -9.43 -11.23
CA LYS A 402 8.13 -10.13 -9.97
C LYS A 402 7.93 -11.63 -10.16
N GLY A 403 8.44 -12.44 -9.25
CA GLY A 403 8.17 -13.88 -9.21
C GLY A 403 9.35 -14.74 -9.64
N LYS A 404 9.09 -16.04 -9.83
CA LYS A 404 10.04 -17.05 -10.27
C LYS A 404 9.47 -17.92 -11.38
N ARG A 405 10.38 -18.55 -12.14
CA ARG A 405 10.03 -19.60 -13.10
C ARG A 405 9.51 -20.85 -12.38
N GLY A 406 8.37 -21.37 -12.84
CA GLY A 406 7.78 -22.61 -12.36
C GLY A 406 6.29 -22.47 -12.10
N ASN A 407 5.67 -23.55 -11.62
CA ASN A 407 4.34 -23.50 -11.03
C ASN A 407 4.39 -23.13 -9.54
N ILE A 408 3.22 -22.83 -8.97
CA ILE A 408 3.05 -22.53 -7.54
C ILE A 408 3.73 -23.52 -6.58
N VAL A 409 3.73 -24.83 -6.85
CA VAL A 409 4.38 -25.82 -5.97
C VAL A 409 5.90 -25.71 -6.04
N GLN A 410 6.43 -25.34 -7.21
CA GLN A 410 7.86 -25.18 -7.46
C GLN A 410 8.41 -23.86 -6.95
N THR A 411 7.60 -22.78 -7.03
CA THR A 411 8.02 -21.44 -6.59
C THR A 411 7.76 -21.21 -5.10
N TYR A 412 6.84 -21.94 -4.46
CA TYR A 412 6.50 -21.76 -3.05
C TYR A 412 7.73 -21.80 -2.13
N PRO A 413 7.86 -20.86 -1.18
CA PRO A 413 6.87 -19.85 -0.76
C PRO A 413 6.93 -18.51 -1.53
N ALA A 414 7.70 -18.42 -2.61
CA ALA A 414 7.62 -17.30 -3.55
C ALA A 414 6.48 -17.51 -4.57
N THR A 415 6.26 -16.52 -5.44
CA THR A 415 5.17 -16.51 -6.42
C THR A 415 5.66 -16.82 -7.83
N GLU A 416 4.75 -17.23 -8.70
CA GLU A 416 4.98 -17.34 -10.15
C GLU A 416 5.25 -15.95 -10.76
N TYR A 417 5.74 -15.93 -12.00
CA TYR A 417 5.99 -14.69 -12.71
C TYR A 417 4.73 -13.88 -12.97
N ASP A 418 4.82 -12.58 -12.67
CA ASP A 418 3.76 -11.63 -12.95
C ASP A 418 4.33 -10.25 -13.32
N PHE A 419 3.56 -9.47 -14.08
CA PHE A 419 3.87 -8.04 -14.20
C PHE A 419 3.48 -7.34 -12.91
N HIS A 420 4.24 -6.33 -12.51
CA HIS A 420 3.95 -5.59 -11.31
C HIS A 420 4.03 -4.08 -11.54
N PRO A 421 2.92 -3.34 -11.29
CA PRO A 421 1.58 -3.85 -10.96
C PRO A 421 0.90 -4.58 -12.15
N THR A 422 -0.01 -5.52 -11.86
CA THR A 422 -0.78 -6.25 -12.88
C THR A 422 -1.84 -5.39 -13.56
N SER A 423 -2.37 -4.41 -12.84
CA SER A 423 -3.28 -3.40 -13.35
C SER A 423 -2.74 -2.02 -13.01
N LEU A 424 -2.24 -1.31 -14.01
CA LEU A 424 -1.71 0.04 -13.89
C LEU A 424 -2.71 1.05 -14.47
N VAL A 425 -2.95 2.14 -13.76
CA VAL A 425 -3.76 3.27 -14.23
C VAL A 425 -2.87 4.51 -14.23
N VAL A 426 -2.85 5.26 -15.34
CA VAL A 426 -2.04 6.47 -15.51
C VAL A 426 -2.84 7.60 -16.16
N GLY A 427 -2.44 8.86 -15.94
CA GLY A 427 -3.01 10.01 -16.63
C GLY A 427 -2.37 10.27 -18.00
N GLU A 428 -2.97 11.15 -18.80
CA GLU A 428 -2.50 11.47 -20.15
C GLU A 428 -1.12 12.16 -20.21
N ASN A 429 -0.67 12.78 -19.13
CA ASN A 429 0.64 13.43 -19.04
C ASN A 429 1.71 12.53 -18.45
N ASP A 430 1.34 11.35 -17.96
CA ASP A 430 2.22 10.48 -17.21
C ASP A 430 2.94 9.49 -18.13
N TYR A 431 4.08 9.00 -17.64
CA TYR A 431 4.94 8.05 -18.32
C TYR A 431 4.93 6.72 -17.59
N VAL A 432 4.99 5.63 -18.34
CA VAL A 432 5.24 4.28 -17.80
C VAL A 432 6.67 3.90 -18.16
N HIS A 433 7.49 3.58 -17.15
CA HIS A 433 8.85 3.10 -17.31
C HIS A 433 8.87 1.57 -17.26
N PHE A 434 9.26 0.94 -18.37
CA PHE A 434 9.25 -0.51 -18.52
C PHE A 434 10.66 -1.07 -18.35
N GLN A 435 10.90 -1.80 -17.26
CA GLN A 435 12.20 -2.43 -17.02
C GLN A 435 12.07 -3.60 -16.06
N TRP A 436 12.97 -4.57 -16.16
CA TRP A 436 13.05 -5.69 -15.22
C TRP A 436 14.38 -6.40 -15.34
N THR A 437 14.64 -7.27 -14.36
CA THR A 437 15.70 -8.28 -14.44
C THR A 437 15.08 -9.67 -14.37
N GLY A 438 15.56 -10.57 -15.22
CA GLY A 438 15.37 -12.02 -15.12
C GLY A 438 16.39 -12.65 -14.19
N ASN A 439 16.65 -13.95 -14.36
CA ASN A 439 17.61 -14.77 -13.61
C ASN A 439 18.13 -15.89 -14.51
N ASP A 440 19.45 -16.13 -14.57
CA ASP A 440 20.07 -17.17 -15.43
C ASP A 440 20.56 -18.40 -14.68
N ASN A 441 20.12 -18.55 -13.43
CA ASN A 441 20.32 -19.77 -12.67
C ASN A 441 19.09 -20.15 -11.85
N THR A 442 17.97 -20.35 -12.56
CA THR A 442 16.78 -20.94 -11.95
C THR A 442 16.93 -22.43 -11.68
N ASN A 443 16.08 -22.96 -10.81
CA ASN A 443 16.09 -24.38 -10.48
C ASN A 443 15.51 -25.25 -11.60
N ASN A 444 16.29 -25.49 -12.64
CA ASN A 444 15.89 -26.36 -13.73
C ASN A 444 16.63 -27.70 -13.68
N ASN A 445 16.08 -28.66 -12.93
CA ASN A 445 16.52 -30.05 -13.00
C ASN A 445 15.88 -30.81 -14.18
N GLY A 446 15.77 -30.17 -15.36
CA GLY A 446 15.34 -30.80 -16.61
C GLY A 446 13.87 -31.23 -16.68
N ASN A 447 13.03 -30.80 -15.72
CA ASN A 447 11.61 -31.17 -15.60
C ASN A 447 10.70 -29.96 -15.28
N ASN A 448 11.14 -28.73 -15.60
CA ASN A 448 10.39 -27.52 -15.25
C ASN A 448 9.84 -26.75 -16.47
N ASN A 449 8.70 -26.12 -16.25
CA ASN A 449 7.66 -25.74 -17.22
C ASN A 449 7.80 -24.32 -17.80
N GLY A 450 9.01 -23.76 -17.80
CA GLY A 450 9.25 -22.51 -18.52
C GLY A 450 9.85 -22.78 -19.90
N GLU A 451 9.70 -21.82 -20.79
CA GLU A 451 10.12 -21.92 -22.19
C GLU A 451 11.54 -21.38 -22.42
N GLY A 452 12.18 -21.74 -23.54
CA GLY A 452 13.50 -21.27 -23.94
C GLY A 452 14.67 -21.93 -23.19
N THR A 453 15.86 -21.31 -23.24
CA THR A 453 17.08 -21.83 -22.61
C THR A 453 16.83 -22.23 -21.17
N ASN A 454 17.36 -23.38 -20.78
CA ASN A 454 17.32 -23.88 -19.43
C ASN A 454 18.02 -22.89 -18.49
N ASN A 455 17.45 -22.71 -17.30
CA ASN A 455 17.94 -21.82 -16.24
C ASN A 455 17.76 -20.32 -16.48
N GLU A 456 17.51 -19.88 -17.71
CA GLU A 456 17.33 -18.46 -18.08
C GLU A 456 15.88 -18.00 -18.02
N ASP A 457 15.64 -16.84 -17.45
CA ASP A 457 14.30 -16.24 -17.40
C ASP A 457 14.24 -14.94 -18.19
N ARG A 458 13.32 -14.88 -19.15
CA ARG A 458 13.04 -13.67 -19.91
C ARG A 458 11.56 -13.38 -19.96
N HIS A 459 11.25 -12.11 -20.15
CA HIS A 459 9.91 -11.59 -20.25
C HIS A 459 9.86 -10.60 -21.41
N ASN A 460 8.77 -10.60 -22.14
CA ASN A 460 8.47 -9.63 -23.17
C ASN A 460 7.08 -9.06 -22.94
N ILE A 461 6.68 -8.10 -23.78
CA ILE A 461 5.32 -7.56 -23.78
C ILE A 461 4.80 -7.65 -25.20
N VAL A 462 3.70 -8.38 -25.37
CA VAL A 462 2.90 -8.41 -26.59
C VAL A 462 1.46 -8.06 -26.25
N GLN A 463 0.86 -7.17 -27.04
CA GLN A 463 -0.53 -6.76 -26.82
C GLN A 463 -1.50 -7.88 -27.19
N ILE A 464 -2.55 -8.06 -26.39
CA ILE A 464 -3.63 -9.02 -26.59
C ILE A 464 -4.99 -8.31 -26.58
N GLY A 465 -5.98 -8.84 -27.31
CA GLY A 465 -7.35 -8.29 -27.29
C GLY A 465 -8.16 -8.72 -26.06
N ASP A 466 -7.90 -9.93 -25.56
CA ASP A 466 -8.64 -10.55 -24.46
C ASP A 466 -7.70 -11.14 -23.41
N ALA A 467 -7.92 -10.77 -22.13
CA ALA A 467 -7.14 -11.27 -21.00
C ALA A 467 -7.38 -12.77 -20.75
N GLY A 468 -8.48 -13.34 -21.24
CA GLY A 468 -8.74 -14.78 -21.20
C GLY A 468 -7.93 -15.59 -22.22
N LEU A 469 -7.31 -14.94 -23.22
CA LEU A 469 -6.59 -15.60 -24.31
C LEU A 469 -5.07 -15.39 -24.21
N ASN A 470 -4.31 -16.31 -24.80
CA ASN A 470 -2.85 -16.24 -24.92
C ASN A 470 -2.44 -16.01 -26.39
N LEU A 471 -3.17 -15.13 -27.10
CA LEU A 471 -2.96 -14.86 -28.52
C LEU A 471 -2.63 -13.37 -28.73
N PRO A 472 -1.41 -13.04 -29.19
CA PRO A 472 -1.05 -11.68 -29.55
C PRO A 472 -1.91 -11.14 -30.68
N LEU A 473 -2.11 -9.82 -30.68
CA LEU A 473 -2.66 -9.12 -31.83
C LEU A 473 -1.65 -9.14 -33.01
N SER A 474 -2.15 -9.10 -34.24
CA SER A 474 -1.31 -8.82 -35.40
C SER A 474 -0.77 -7.40 -35.35
N GLU A 475 0.40 -7.14 -35.93
CA GLU A 475 1.09 -5.84 -35.87
C GLU A 475 0.16 -4.64 -36.18
N GLY A 476 -0.64 -4.72 -37.25
CA GLY A 476 -1.55 -3.63 -37.64
C GLY A 476 -2.72 -3.38 -36.66
N ALA A 477 -2.99 -4.31 -35.74
CA ALA A 477 -4.00 -4.18 -34.69
C ALA A 477 -3.43 -3.75 -33.32
N VAL A 478 -2.10 -3.67 -33.20
CA VAL A 478 -1.43 -3.26 -31.95
C VAL A 478 -1.47 -1.74 -31.80
N ASP A 479 -2.27 -1.20 -30.89
CA ASP A 479 -2.38 0.24 -30.64
C ASP A 479 -1.64 0.71 -29.38
N MET A 480 -1.20 -0.20 -28.51
CA MET A 480 -0.47 0.11 -27.26
C MET A 480 0.81 0.93 -27.48
N PHE A 481 1.47 0.74 -28.62
CA PHE A 481 2.73 1.43 -28.96
C PHE A 481 2.53 2.63 -29.90
N ASP A 482 1.28 2.99 -30.21
CA ASP A 482 0.96 4.30 -30.79
C ASP A 482 0.96 5.37 -29.70
N VAL A 483 2.15 5.76 -29.26
CA VAL A 483 2.38 6.61 -28.09
C VAL A 483 2.39 8.10 -28.43
N LYS A 484 2.10 8.96 -27.45
CA LYS A 484 2.24 10.42 -27.58
C LYS A 484 3.71 10.86 -27.53
N ALA A 485 4.53 10.18 -26.73
CA ALA A 485 5.97 10.39 -26.63
C ALA A 485 6.65 9.12 -26.14
N GLU A 486 7.92 8.97 -26.48
CA GLU A 486 8.79 7.91 -25.97
C GLU A 486 10.14 8.53 -25.56
N VAL A 487 10.73 8.01 -24.50
CA VAL A 487 12.07 8.40 -24.04
C VAL A 487 12.87 7.12 -23.89
N ASN A 488 13.82 6.92 -24.80
CA ASN A 488 14.75 5.81 -24.75
C ASN A 488 16.02 6.25 -24.00
N LEU A 489 16.25 5.65 -22.83
CA LEU A 489 17.40 5.98 -21.98
C LEU A 489 18.71 5.33 -22.48
N GLU A 490 18.63 4.48 -23.49
CA GLU A 490 19.79 3.79 -24.03
C GLU A 490 20.60 4.70 -24.97
N THR A 491 21.89 4.84 -24.69
CA THR A 491 22.81 5.70 -25.43
C THR A 491 23.74 4.92 -26.37
N ASN A 492 23.81 3.60 -26.22
CA ASN A 492 24.72 2.74 -26.98
C ASN A 492 24.01 2.07 -28.18
N PRO A 493 24.67 1.96 -29.34
CA PRO A 493 24.17 1.15 -30.45
C PRO A 493 24.02 -0.34 -30.06
N PRO A 494 23.09 -1.09 -30.68
CA PRO A 494 22.27 -0.70 -31.84
C PRO A 494 20.90 -0.08 -31.49
N PHE A 495 20.57 0.04 -30.20
CA PHE A 495 19.23 0.44 -29.76
C PHE A 495 19.14 1.89 -29.28
N ASN A 496 20.19 2.68 -29.45
CA ASN A 496 20.17 4.09 -29.08
C ASN A 496 19.26 4.95 -29.98
N GLY A 497 18.74 6.03 -29.39
CA GLY A 497 17.95 7.02 -30.11
C GLY A 497 16.45 6.70 -30.18
N PRO A 498 15.68 7.59 -30.83
CA PRO A 498 14.22 7.50 -30.84
C PRO A 498 13.72 6.33 -31.70
N ARG A 499 12.63 5.70 -31.25
CA ARG A 499 12.05 4.50 -31.88
C ARG A 499 10.73 4.81 -32.57
N SER A 500 10.54 4.24 -33.77
CA SER A 500 9.24 4.26 -34.45
C SER A 500 8.23 3.34 -33.74
N ARG A 501 6.94 3.45 -34.07
CA ARG A 501 5.91 2.51 -33.57
C ARG A 501 6.28 1.05 -33.90
N GLU A 502 6.78 0.79 -35.10
CA GLU A 502 7.20 -0.56 -35.53
C GLU A 502 8.40 -1.05 -34.72
N ASP A 503 9.38 -0.18 -34.46
CA ASP A 503 10.54 -0.51 -33.63
C ASP A 503 10.13 -0.75 -32.17
N LEU A 504 9.18 0.02 -31.62
CA LEU A 504 8.64 -0.22 -30.29
C LEU A 504 7.95 -1.59 -30.20
N ILE A 505 7.05 -1.90 -31.14
CA ILE A 505 6.41 -3.23 -31.22
C ILE A 505 7.46 -4.33 -31.24
N LYS A 506 8.46 -4.20 -32.12
CA LYS A 506 9.51 -5.20 -32.30
C LYS A 506 10.40 -5.33 -31.06
N GLN A 507 10.84 -4.22 -30.46
CA GLN A 507 11.73 -4.24 -29.31
C GLN A 507 11.05 -4.70 -28.02
N PHE A 508 9.76 -4.41 -27.83
CA PHE A 508 9.00 -4.94 -26.69
C PHE A 508 8.66 -6.43 -26.86
N ALA A 509 8.36 -6.88 -28.08
CA ALA A 509 8.07 -8.28 -28.38
C ALA A 509 9.32 -9.18 -28.35
N LEU A 510 10.44 -8.69 -28.86
CA LEU A 510 11.71 -9.42 -28.95
C LEU A 510 12.74 -8.96 -27.91
N VAL A 511 12.37 -8.11 -26.95
CA VAL A 511 13.22 -7.68 -25.82
C VAL A 511 14.61 -7.23 -26.30
N LYS A 512 14.64 -6.39 -27.34
CA LYS A 512 15.88 -5.86 -27.95
C LYS A 512 16.90 -6.96 -28.36
N GLN A 513 16.45 -8.12 -28.86
CA GLN A 513 17.36 -9.14 -29.39
C GLN A 513 17.90 -8.82 -30.79
N THR A 514 19.19 -9.07 -31.01
CA THR A 514 19.85 -9.09 -32.33
C THR A 514 20.34 -10.50 -32.70
N ASP A 515 20.86 -10.65 -33.93
CA ASP A 515 21.57 -11.86 -34.37
C ASP A 515 20.76 -13.18 -34.23
N CYS A 516 19.46 -13.05 -34.43
CA CYS A 516 18.51 -14.16 -34.42
C CYS A 516 18.76 -15.13 -35.58
N ALA A 517 18.56 -16.43 -35.32
CA ALA A 517 18.51 -17.42 -36.39
C ALA A 517 17.36 -17.10 -37.35
N PRO A 518 17.51 -17.33 -38.67
CA PRO A 518 16.36 -17.34 -39.56
C PRO A 518 15.43 -18.51 -39.16
N ALA A 519 14.12 -18.36 -39.37
CA ALA A 519 13.10 -19.30 -38.89
C ALA A 519 13.33 -20.76 -39.32
N ASN A 520 13.94 -20.98 -40.49
CA ASN A 520 14.27 -22.32 -41.00
C ASN A 520 15.58 -22.91 -40.45
N ALA A 521 16.30 -22.17 -39.60
CA ALA A 521 17.55 -22.58 -38.96
C ALA A 521 17.49 -22.56 -37.43
N VAL A 522 16.29 -22.37 -36.85
CA VAL A 522 16.06 -22.59 -35.42
C VAL A 522 16.16 -24.10 -35.16
N GLY A 523 17.26 -24.53 -34.54
CA GLY A 523 17.57 -25.96 -34.36
C GLY A 523 16.74 -26.61 -33.26
N ASP A 524 16.71 -26.00 -32.07
CA ASP A 524 15.91 -26.42 -30.92
C ASP A 524 15.53 -25.24 -30.00
N ASP A 525 14.70 -25.50 -29.01
CA ASP A 525 14.24 -24.51 -28.01
C ASP A 525 15.37 -23.99 -27.10
N GLN A 526 16.53 -24.67 -27.07
CA GLN A 526 17.69 -24.34 -26.24
C GLN A 526 18.75 -23.54 -27.02
N SER A 527 18.60 -23.42 -28.33
CA SER A 527 19.56 -22.77 -29.20
C SER A 527 19.68 -21.30 -28.79
N ALA A 528 20.89 -20.84 -28.48
CA ALA A 528 21.11 -19.48 -27.98
C ALA A 528 20.53 -18.42 -28.94
N ASN A 529 20.61 -18.64 -30.26
CA ASN A 529 20.07 -17.75 -31.29
C ASN A 529 18.58 -17.92 -31.62
N ASN A 530 17.85 -18.73 -30.85
CA ASN A 530 16.40 -18.88 -30.97
C ASN A 530 15.69 -17.69 -30.30
N CYS A 531 15.49 -16.61 -31.06
CA CYS A 531 14.79 -15.43 -30.57
C CYS A 531 13.28 -15.64 -30.38
N GLU A 532 12.68 -16.67 -30.98
CA GLU A 532 11.26 -17.00 -30.76
C GLU A 532 10.99 -17.38 -29.29
N LYS A 533 12.01 -17.91 -28.61
CA LYS A 533 11.99 -18.24 -27.18
C LYS A 533 12.66 -17.19 -26.29
N LEU A 534 13.09 -16.07 -26.86
CA LEU A 534 13.83 -15.00 -26.20
C LEU A 534 15.24 -15.40 -25.69
N ASN A 535 15.89 -16.42 -26.27
CA ASN A 535 17.15 -16.97 -25.76
C ASN A 535 18.38 -16.04 -25.90
N ARG A 536 18.29 -14.97 -26.70
CA ARG A 536 19.32 -13.92 -26.81
C ARG A 536 19.02 -12.66 -26.03
N ALA A 537 17.87 -12.57 -25.37
CA ALA A 537 17.55 -11.36 -24.64
C ALA A 537 18.52 -11.24 -23.47
N ASP A 538 18.90 -10.03 -23.08
CA ASP A 538 19.65 -9.81 -21.86
C ASP A 538 18.75 -10.07 -20.65
N ALA A 539 19.34 -10.51 -19.53
CA ALA A 539 18.57 -10.74 -18.31
C ALA A 539 17.98 -9.44 -17.77
N THR A 540 18.75 -8.36 -17.74
CA THR A 540 18.24 -7.02 -17.38
C THR A 540 17.95 -6.22 -18.63
N ILE A 541 16.73 -5.68 -18.70
CA ILE A 541 16.28 -4.87 -19.82
C ILE A 541 15.65 -3.57 -19.31
N ASP A 542 15.94 -2.49 -20.04
CA ASP A 542 15.25 -1.21 -19.95
C ASP A 542 14.64 -0.94 -21.33
N LEU A 543 13.31 -0.91 -21.41
CA LEU A 543 12.57 -0.66 -22.64
C LEU A 543 12.16 0.82 -22.80
N GLY A 544 12.61 1.69 -21.89
CA GLY A 544 12.38 3.12 -21.89
C GLY A 544 11.05 3.54 -21.28
N LEU A 545 10.76 4.83 -21.39
CA LEU A 545 9.54 5.45 -20.89
C LEU A 545 8.57 5.73 -22.03
N LEU A 546 7.31 5.33 -21.86
CA LEU A 546 6.25 5.61 -22.81
C LEU A 546 5.19 6.51 -22.20
N ARG A 547 4.86 7.60 -22.90
CA ARG A 547 3.65 8.39 -22.65
C ARG A 547 2.58 7.92 -23.62
N MET A 548 1.68 7.08 -23.11
CA MET A 548 0.69 6.36 -23.92
C MET A 548 -0.53 7.24 -24.27
N LYS A 549 -1.25 6.93 -25.35
CA LYS A 549 -2.53 7.57 -25.67
C LYS A 549 -3.65 7.01 -24.76
N PRO A 550 -4.75 7.77 -24.52
CA PRO A 550 -5.92 7.28 -23.81
C PRO A 550 -6.41 5.93 -24.36
N GLY A 551 -6.73 5.00 -23.46
CA GLY A 551 -7.11 3.65 -23.86
C GLY A 551 -6.88 2.61 -22.77
N THR A 552 -7.32 1.38 -23.03
CA THR A 552 -7.05 0.22 -22.16
C THR A 552 -6.30 -0.83 -22.96
N PHE A 553 -5.06 -1.08 -22.57
CA PHE A 553 -4.15 -1.99 -23.26
C PHE A 553 -3.92 -3.21 -22.38
N LYS A 554 -4.30 -4.38 -22.89
CA LYS A 554 -4.02 -5.67 -22.25
C LYS A 554 -2.80 -6.28 -22.92
N TYR A 555 -1.94 -6.90 -22.14
CA TYR A 555 -0.71 -7.49 -22.66
C TYR A 555 -0.33 -8.74 -21.87
N MET A 556 0.55 -9.53 -22.46
CA MET A 556 1.14 -10.70 -21.83
C MET A 556 2.61 -10.83 -22.18
N SER A 557 3.35 -11.62 -21.40
CA SER A 557 4.60 -12.21 -21.86
C SER A 557 4.28 -13.46 -22.67
N SER A 558 4.81 -13.63 -23.88
CA SER A 558 4.64 -14.84 -24.68
C SER A 558 5.38 -16.06 -24.12
N ARG A 559 6.39 -15.85 -23.25
CA ARG A 559 7.26 -16.91 -22.71
C ARG A 559 6.68 -17.61 -21.47
N ASN A 560 5.81 -16.95 -20.71
CA ASN A 560 5.43 -17.37 -19.35
C ASN A 560 3.95 -17.75 -19.20
N ASN A 561 3.45 -18.63 -20.08
CA ASN A 561 2.03 -19.06 -20.07
C ASN A 561 1.81 -20.58 -20.21
N ASN A 562 2.81 -21.42 -19.93
CA ASN A 562 2.75 -22.86 -20.21
C ASN A 562 1.78 -23.67 -19.30
N PHE A 563 0.98 -22.99 -18.47
CA PHE A 563 0.10 -23.61 -17.49
C PHE A 563 -1.36 -23.18 -17.61
N SER A 564 -2.06 -23.72 -18.60
CA SER A 564 -3.53 -23.63 -18.72
C SER A 564 -4.07 -22.20 -18.49
N ASN A 565 -4.87 -21.99 -17.44
CA ASN A 565 -5.49 -20.71 -17.09
C ASN A 565 -4.58 -19.72 -16.35
N ARG A 566 -3.30 -20.05 -16.13
CA ARG A 566 -2.29 -19.18 -15.50
C ARG A 566 -1.39 -18.57 -16.57
N GLY A 567 -1.10 -17.28 -16.44
CA GLY A 567 -0.22 -16.59 -17.37
C GLY A 567 0.21 -15.23 -16.85
N GLN A 568 1.43 -14.83 -17.23
CA GLN A 568 1.96 -13.50 -16.94
C GLN A 568 1.26 -12.46 -17.83
N LYS A 569 0.26 -11.78 -17.28
CA LYS A 569 -0.59 -10.82 -18.00
C LYS A 569 -0.76 -9.54 -17.22
N GLY A 570 -0.94 -8.45 -17.93
CA GLY A 570 -1.19 -7.15 -17.33
C GLY A 570 -2.14 -6.29 -18.14
N LYS A 571 -2.54 -5.18 -17.53
CA LYS A 571 -3.40 -4.18 -18.13
C LYS A 571 -2.93 -2.78 -17.74
N ILE A 572 -2.76 -1.91 -18.73
CA ILE A 572 -2.57 -0.47 -18.53
C ILE A 572 -3.84 0.25 -18.97
N THR A 573 -4.33 1.17 -18.14
CA THR A 573 -5.44 2.08 -18.45
C THR A 573 -4.93 3.51 -18.42
N VAL A 574 -5.00 4.20 -19.56
CA VAL A 574 -4.67 5.62 -19.68
C VAL A 574 -5.97 6.40 -19.69
N LEU A 575 -6.15 7.28 -18.71
CA LEU A 575 -7.40 8.03 -18.52
C LEU A 575 -7.56 9.11 -19.60
N GLU A 576 -8.76 9.23 -20.17
CA GLU A 576 -9.09 10.26 -21.18
C GLU A 576 -9.46 11.59 -20.52
N GLY A 577 -8.90 12.70 -21.00
CA GLY A 577 -9.13 14.06 -20.50
C GLY A 577 -8.52 14.35 -19.12
N ILE A 578 -7.86 13.36 -18.50
CA ILE A 578 -7.34 13.42 -17.14
C ILE A 578 -5.81 13.41 -17.18
N LYS A 579 -5.19 14.52 -16.77
CA LYS A 579 -3.75 14.74 -16.91
C LYS A 579 -2.91 13.80 -16.05
N HIS A 580 -3.31 13.61 -14.80
CA HIS A 580 -2.67 12.72 -13.83
C HIS A 580 -3.74 11.88 -13.16
N VAL A 581 -3.39 10.73 -12.58
CA VAL A 581 -4.35 9.93 -11.83
C VAL A 581 -4.95 10.77 -10.69
N PRO A 582 -6.27 10.98 -10.65
CA PRO A 582 -6.90 11.74 -9.58
C PRO A 582 -6.85 10.91 -8.29
N PRO A 583 -6.73 11.56 -7.13
CA PRO A 583 -6.79 10.86 -5.86
C PRO A 583 -8.15 10.20 -5.70
N LYS A 584 -8.16 9.09 -4.98
CA LYS A 584 -9.37 8.31 -4.76
C LYS A 584 -10.33 9.03 -3.77
N PRO A 585 -11.64 8.74 -3.80
CA PRO A 585 -12.66 9.42 -2.97
C PRO A 585 -12.41 9.22 -1.46
N PRO A 586 -12.62 10.21 -0.57
CA PRO A 586 -12.42 9.97 0.86
C PRO A 586 -13.38 8.91 1.40
N SER A 587 -12.99 8.24 2.49
CA SER A 587 -13.79 7.19 3.15
C SER A 587 -14.41 7.68 4.46
N ASN A 588 -15.37 6.91 4.97
CA ASN A 588 -16.03 7.15 6.26
C ASN A 588 -16.56 8.59 6.43
N VAL A 589 -17.29 9.10 5.44
CA VAL A 589 -17.93 10.42 5.53
C VAL A 589 -19.11 10.35 6.50
N GLN A 590 -19.06 11.15 7.57
CA GLN A 590 -20.07 11.20 8.62
C GLN A 590 -20.56 12.63 8.85
N ALA A 591 -21.86 12.78 9.10
CA ALA A 591 -22.50 14.08 9.29
C ALA A 591 -23.23 14.14 10.64
N GLU A 592 -22.87 15.12 11.47
CA GLU A 592 -23.47 15.33 12.79
C GLU A 592 -23.98 16.75 12.95
N VAL A 593 -25.18 16.91 13.53
CA VAL A 593 -25.75 18.23 13.80
C VAL A 593 -25.03 18.82 15.01
N VAL A 594 -24.37 19.97 14.82
CA VAL A 594 -23.60 20.66 15.88
C VAL A 594 -24.26 21.96 16.34
N ARG A 595 -25.18 22.50 15.54
CA ARG A 595 -26.02 23.63 15.93
C ARG A 595 -27.44 23.42 15.42
N GLU A 596 -28.40 23.56 16.32
CA GLU A 596 -29.82 23.46 16.02
C GLU A 596 -30.46 24.84 15.78
N GLY A 597 -31.67 24.86 15.24
CA GLY A 597 -32.44 26.09 15.01
C GLY A 597 -32.54 26.47 13.52
N ALA A 598 -33.05 27.68 13.26
CA ALA A 598 -33.31 28.16 11.89
C ALA A 598 -32.04 28.27 11.03
N ASN A 599 -30.88 28.49 11.67
CA ASN A 599 -29.56 28.50 11.06
C ASN A 599 -28.77 27.28 11.54
N ALA A 600 -29.26 26.08 11.25
CA ALA A 600 -28.61 24.86 11.69
C ALA A 600 -27.18 24.75 11.13
N ALA A 601 -26.34 23.99 11.81
CA ALA A 601 -25.01 23.64 11.32
C ALA A 601 -24.75 22.14 11.49
N VAL A 602 -24.07 21.57 10.51
CA VAL A 602 -23.64 20.17 10.49
C VAL A 602 -22.12 20.13 10.42
N SER A 603 -21.50 19.33 11.29
CA SER A 603 -20.09 18.97 11.17
C SER A 603 -19.98 17.73 10.31
N LEU A 604 -19.28 17.86 9.19
CA LEU A 604 -18.94 16.76 8.29
C LEU A 604 -17.52 16.30 8.63
N THR A 605 -17.32 15.00 8.87
CA THR A 605 -16.00 14.41 9.12
C THR A 605 -15.73 13.29 8.12
N TRP A 606 -14.47 13.07 7.75
CA TRP A 606 -14.07 12.00 6.84
C TRP A 606 -12.60 11.60 7.03
N ASN A 607 -12.24 10.48 6.42
CA ASN A 607 -10.87 9.99 6.33
C ASN A 607 -10.33 10.19 4.90
N ALA A 608 -9.02 10.31 4.76
CA ALA A 608 -8.38 10.09 3.46
C ALA A 608 -8.74 8.68 2.91
N HIS A 609 -8.90 8.54 1.59
CA HIS A 609 -9.27 7.26 0.95
C HIS A 609 -8.43 6.06 1.39
N ASP A 610 -9.05 4.87 1.36
CA ASP A 610 -8.57 3.50 1.66
C ASP A 610 -8.33 3.18 3.15
N GLY A 611 -8.66 4.11 4.03
CA GLY A 611 -8.65 3.85 5.45
C GLY A 611 -9.93 3.21 5.98
N GLU A 612 -10.08 1.89 5.92
CA GLU A 612 -11.05 1.21 6.80
C GLU A 612 -10.67 1.48 8.28
N PRO A 613 -11.64 1.86 9.14
CA PRO A 613 -11.36 2.08 10.55
C PRO A 613 -10.54 0.93 11.12
N TYR A 614 -9.39 1.26 11.66
CA TYR A 614 -8.42 0.28 12.13
C TYR A 614 -8.47 0.22 13.64
N THR A 615 -8.88 -0.92 14.21
CA THR A 615 -8.81 -1.16 15.64
C THR A 615 -7.38 -1.56 15.99
N ALA A 616 -6.65 -0.67 16.66
CA ALA A 616 -5.31 -0.96 17.15
C ALA A 616 -5.33 -1.99 18.28
N THR A 617 -4.15 -2.49 18.64
CA THR A 617 -3.98 -3.52 19.66
C THR A 617 -4.43 -3.09 21.06
N ASN A 618 -4.48 -1.78 21.31
CA ASN A 618 -5.06 -1.17 22.51
C ASN A 618 -6.58 -0.91 22.40
N GLY A 619 -7.28 -1.57 21.46
CA GLY A 619 -8.72 -1.42 21.25
C GLY A 619 -9.17 -0.08 20.65
N LYS A 620 -8.27 0.90 20.52
CA LYS A 620 -8.59 2.22 19.98
C LYS A 620 -8.81 2.12 18.47
N VAL A 621 -9.97 2.58 18.02
CA VAL A 621 -10.29 2.68 16.59
C VAL A 621 -9.65 3.95 16.04
N PHE A 622 -8.79 3.78 15.06
CA PHE A 622 -8.19 4.86 14.29
C PHE A 622 -8.96 5.05 12.98
N PRO A 623 -9.04 6.29 12.46
CA PRO A 623 -9.25 6.50 11.03
C PRO A 623 -8.33 5.56 10.28
N GLY A 624 -8.83 4.80 9.31
CA GLY A 624 -7.93 3.92 8.59
C GLY A 624 -6.86 4.74 7.88
N ARG A 625 -5.65 4.20 7.88
CA ARG A 625 -4.48 4.84 7.31
C ARG A 625 -3.96 3.92 6.23
N SER A 626 -4.15 4.28 4.98
CA SER A 626 -3.66 3.54 3.82
C SER A 626 -2.94 4.51 2.91
N GLU A 627 -2.03 3.96 2.12
CA GLU A 627 -1.32 4.74 1.12
C GLU A 627 -2.20 4.93 -0.14
N GLN A 628 -1.99 6.04 -0.83
CA GLN A 628 -2.73 6.40 -2.04
C GLN A 628 -1.76 6.56 -3.21
N LEU A 629 -2.07 5.93 -4.34
CA LEU A 629 -1.36 6.10 -5.62
C LEU A 629 -1.22 7.58 -6.04
N ALA A 630 -2.17 8.42 -5.65
CA ALA A 630 -2.12 9.86 -5.79
C ALA A 630 -2.48 10.50 -4.43
N LEU A 631 -1.54 11.24 -3.84
CA LEU A 631 -1.74 11.88 -2.55
C LEU A 631 -2.82 12.96 -2.64
N ALA A 632 -3.70 12.98 -1.63
CA ALA A 632 -4.64 14.08 -1.41
C ALA A 632 -3.86 15.38 -1.15
N ALA A 633 -4.08 16.39 -1.99
CA ALA A 633 -3.57 17.75 -1.77
C ALA A 633 -4.61 18.63 -1.05
N THR A 634 -5.90 18.35 -1.25
CA THR A 634 -7.01 19.11 -0.65
C THR A 634 -8.31 18.31 -0.69
N TYR A 635 -9.38 18.86 -0.12
CA TYR A 635 -10.72 18.28 -0.12
C TYR A 635 -11.78 19.34 -0.44
N LEU A 636 -12.88 18.92 -1.08
CA LEU A 636 -14.05 19.73 -1.36
C LEU A 636 -15.28 19.08 -0.73
N ALA A 637 -15.81 19.67 0.33
CA ALA A 637 -17.08 19.26 0.92
C ALA A 637 -18.25 19.87 0.15
N GLN A 638 -19.28 19.06 -0.09
CA GLN A 638 -20.49 19.48 -0.76
C GLN A 638 -21.73 18.99 -0.01
N TYR A 639 -22.82 19.74 -0.13
CA TYR A 639 -24.12 19.38 0.43
C TYR A 639 -25.24 19.58 -0.59
N SER A 640 -26.34 18.86 -0.38
CA SER A 640 -27.50 18.85 -1.24
C SER A 640 -28.79 18.76 -0.42
N ALA A 641 -29.74 19.64 -0.70
CA ALA A 641 -31.07 19.63 -0.08
C ALA A 641 -32.11 18.82 -0.87
N ASP A 642 -31.77 18.37 -2.08
CA ASP A 642 -32.69 17.72 -3.02
C ASP A 642 -32.38 16.23 -3.25
N GLY A 643 -31.60 15.64 -2.34
CA GLY A 643 -31.21 14.24 -2.38
C GLY A 643 -30.11 13.92 -3.40
N GLY A 644 -29.26 14.91 -3.73
CA GLY A 644 -28.09 14.74 -4.60
C GLY A 644 -28.34 15.07 -6.07
N LYS A 645 -29.46 15.70 -6.43
CA LYS A 645 -29.71 16.18 -7.81
C LYS A 645 -28.87 17.42 -8.12
N SER A 646 -28.68 18.28 -7.12
CA SER A 646 -27.77 19.42 -7.19
C SER A 646 -26.87 19.48 -5.95
N TRP A 647 -25.62 19.90 -6.16
CA TRP A 647 -24.59 19.97 -5.12
C TRP A 647 -24.10 21.39 -4.97
N THR A 648 -24.07 21.86 -3.72
CA THR A 648 -23.50 23.16 -3.36
C THR A 648 -22.19 22.94 -2.63
N THR A 649 -21.14 23.67 -3.02
CA THR A 649 -19.87 23.66 -2.29
C THR A 649 -20.07 24.24 -0.90
N ALA A 650 -19.66 23.49 0.11
CA ALA A 650 -19.70 23.95 1.48
C ALA A 650 -18.58 24.97 1.74
N ASN A 651 -18.92 26.02 2.48
CA ASN A 651 -17.93 26.89 3.08
C ASN A 651 -17.66 26.36 4.50
N CYS A 652 -16.44 25.85 4.75
CA CYS A 652 -16.09 25.26 6.03
C CYS A 652 -15.88 26.39 7.06
N ALA A 653 -16.93 26.74 7.80
CA ALA A 653 -16.90 27.83 8.77
C ALA A 653 -16.04 27.43 9.99
N GLY A 654 -15.03 28.25 10.32
CA GLY A 654 -14.15 28.03 11.47
C GLY A 654 -12.66 27.98 11.13
N SER A 655 -12.30 27.69 9.88
CA SER A 655 -10.91 27.75 9.42
C SER A 655 -10.57 29.13 8.84
N GLU A 656 -9.37 29.64 9.09
CA GLU A 656 -8.91 30.94 8.57
C GLU A 656 -8.90 31.01 7.03
N ALA A 657 -8.99 29.86 6.35
CA ALA A 657 -8.86 29.71 4.90
C ALA A 657 -10.13 29.22 4.17
N ALA A 658 -11.27 29.03 4.84
CA ALA A 658 -12.49 28.43 4.24
C ALA A 658 -12.30 27.01 3.65
N THR A 659 -11.22 26.32 4.05
CA THR A 659 -10.89 24.95 3.65
C THR A 659 -11.15 23.96 4.79
N PRO A 660 -11.32 22.66 4.49
CA PRO A 660 -11.36 21.63 5.52
C PRO A 660 -10.14 21.66 6.44
N GLU A 661 -10.37 21.45 7.74
CA GLU A 661 -9.30 21.29 8.71
C GLU A 661 -8.93 19.81 8.79
N CYS A 662 -7.66 19.49 8.56
CA CYS A 662 -7.18 18.11 8.63
C CYS A 662 -6.13 17.95 9.73
N SER A 663 -6.29 16.92 10.55
CA SER A 663 -5.32 16.49 11.57
C SER A 663 -4.54 15.27 11.11
N ASP A 664 -3.56 14.85 11.92
CA ASP A 664 -2.84 13.58 11.76
C ASP A 664 -2.15 13.43 10.40
N GLY A 665 -1.54 14.51 9.88
CA GLY A 665 -0.88 14.51 8.58
C GLY A 665 -1.84 14.43 7.38
N GLY A 666 -3.10 14.86 7.53
CA GLY A 666 -4.10 14.89 6.45
C GLY A 666 -5.05 13.69 6.43
N LEU A 667 -4.99 12.82 7.44
CA LEU A 667 -5.68 11.53 7.46
C LEU A 667 -7.11 11.61 8.00
N LYS A 668 -7.40 12.60 8.85
CA LYS A 668 -8.74 12.89 9.36
C LYS A 668 -9.05 14.35 9.11
N CYS A 669 -10.17 14.61 8.45
CA CYS A 669 -10.57 15.95 8.08
C CYS A 669 -11.98 16.27 8.57
N THR A 670 -12.23 17.54 8.84
CA THR A 670 -13.52 18.06 9.29
C THR A 670 -13.89 19.34 8.54
N CYS A 671 -15.19 19.56 8.35
CA CYS A 671 -15.76 20.77 7.79
C CYS A 671 -17.10 21.06 8.45
N GLN A 672 -17.23 22.23 9.10
CA GLN A 672 -18.51 22.69 9.62
C GLN A 672 -19.27 23.48 8.55
N ILE A 673 -20.47 23.02 8.23
CA ILE A 673 -21.36 23.58 7.22
C ILE A 673 -22.51 24.28 7.95
N GLY A 674 -22.51 25.61 7.89
CA GLY A 674 -23.51 26.46 8.53
C GLY A 674 -24.69 26.85 7.62
N GLU A 675 -25.59 27.66 8.16
CA GLU A 675 -26.72 28.28 7.43
C GLU A 675 -27.67 27.26 6.77
N LEU A 676 -27.81 26.08 7.38
CA LEU A 676 -28.71 25.04 6.89
C LEU A 676 -30.13 25.26 7.43
N SER A 677 -31.13 25.05 6.58
CA SER A 677 -32.55 25.17 6.92
C SER A 677 -32.94 24.11 7.95
N ALA A 678 -33.70 24.51 8.97
CA ALA A 678 -34.26 23.61 9.97
C ALA A 678 -35.20 22.55 9.35
N GLY A 679 -35.25 21.36 9.95
CA GLY A 679 -36.15 20.28 9.55
C GLY A 679 -35.95 19.73 8.13
N THR A 680 -34.79 19.99 7.52
CA THR A 680 -34.46 19.58 6.15
C THR A 680 -33.47 18.43 6.18
N THR A 681 -33.71 17.40 5.35
CA THR A 681 -32.76 16.31 5.15
C THR A 681 -31.75 16.73 4.09
N TYR A 682 -30.48 16.74 4.48
CA TYR A 682 -29.37 17.02 3.58
C TYR A 682 -28.58 15.75 3.30
N ALA A 683 -28.13 15.62 2.04
CA ALA A 683 -27.08 14.70 1.65
C ALA A 683 -25.75 15.47 1.59
N PHE A 684 -24.67 14.82 2.00
CA PHE A 684 -23.33 15.37 2.04
C PHE A 684 -22.37 14.42 1.33
N GLN A 685 -21.41 14.99 0.61
CA GLN A 685 -20.31 14.23 -0.01
C GLN A 685 -19.03 15.04 0.05
N VAL A 686 -17.90 14.35 -0.11
CA VAL A 686 -16.58 14.98 -0.16
C VAL A 686 -15.82 14.45 -1.36
N LEU A 687 -15.12 15.35 -2.06
CA LEU A 687 -14.20 15.00 -3.15
C LEU A 687 -12.77 15.23 -2.68
N THR A 688 -11.86 14.33 -3.07
CA THR A 688 -10.42 14.53 -2.87
C THR A 688 -9.84 15.27 -4.07
N GLY A 689 -9.05 16.31 -3.84
CA GLY A 689 -8.34 17.06 -4.86
C GLY A 689 -6.86 16.73 -4.85
N GLY A 690 -6.26 16.57 -6.02
CA GLY A 690 -4.84 16.30 -6.17
C GLY A 690 -4.32 16.77 -7.54
N ARG A 691 -3.13 16.29 -7.92
CA ARG A 691 -2.50 16.64 -9.21
C ARG A 691 -3.38 16.27 -10.42
N GLY A 692 -4.14 15.19 -10.30
CA GLY A 692 -5.11 14.74 -11.32
C GLY A 692 -6.43 15.52 -11.35
N GLY A 693 -6.57 16.56 -10.53
CA GLY A 693 -7.83 17.28 -10.33
C GLY A 693 -8.66 16.65 -9.22
N TRP A 694 -9.98 16.81 -9.31
CA TRP A 694 -10.93 16.25 -8.35
C TRP A 694 -11.22 14.79 -8.67
N GLY A 695 -11.07 13.93 -7.65
CA GLY A 695 -11.48 12.54 -7.70
C GLY A 695 -12.99 12.36 -7.71
N GLN A 696 -13.42 11.10 -7.71
CA GLN A 696 -14.83 10.76 -7.54
C GLN A 696 -15.34 11.26 -6.16
N PRO A 697 -16.64 11.54 -6.02
CA PRO A 697 -17.24 11.84 -4.73
C PRO A 697 -17.25 10.60 -3.83
N SER A 698 -17.17 10.83 -2.53
CA SER A 698 -17.37 9.82 -1.50
C SER A 698 -18.77 9.19 -1.54
N ALA A 699 -18.96 8.09 -0.80
CA ALA A 699 -20.30 7.68 -0.39
C ALA A 699 -20.99 8.85 0.35
N MET A 700 -22.31 8.99 0.14
CA MET A 700 -23.08 10.10 0.73
C MET A 700 -23.34 9.85 2.22
N ALA A 701 -23.15 10.88 3.03
CA ALA A 701 -23.71 10.95 4.38
C ALA A 701 -25.07 11.65 4.34
N ILE A 702 -26.07 11.13 5.05
CA ILE A 702 -27.41 11.73 5.09
C ILE A 702 -27.70 12.15 6.53
N LYS A 703 -28.08 13.42 6.72
CA LYS A 703 -28.47 13.94 8.03
C LYS A 703 -29.61 14.94 7.93
N ALA A 704 -30.59 14.79 8.80
CA ALA A 704 -31.66 15.77 8.97
C ALA A 704 -31.29 16.80 10.03
N THR A 705 -31.49 18.08 9.73
CA THR A 705 -31.41 19.15 10.73
C THR A 705 -32.63 19.08 11.66
N SER A 706 -32.44 19.46 12.92
CA SER A 706 -33.51 19.46 13.92
C SER A 706 -34.64 20.39 13.51
N GLN A 707 -35.88 20.02 13.86
CA GLN A 707 -37.05 20.84 13.55
C GLN A 707 -37.17 22.01 14.53
N THR A 708 -37.42 23.20 13.99
CA THR A 708 -37.97 24.32 14.75
C THR A 708 -39.49 24.22 14.82
N SER A 709 -40.12 24.97 15.73
CA SER A 709 -41.57 25.02 15.85
C SER A 709 -42.26 25.50 14.55
N GLU A 710 -41.57 26.35 13.79
CA GLU A 710 -41.95 26.88 12.50
C GLU A 710 -41.79 25.83 11.39
N SER A 711 -40.64 25.15 11.31
CA SER A 711 -40.44 24.11 10.29
C SER A 711 -41.40 22.95 10.47
N GLN A 712 -41.80 22.64 11.71
CA GLN A 712 -42.76 21.58 12.01
C GLN A 712 -44.17 21.93 11.49
N LYS A 713 -44.59 23.19 11.63
CA LYS A 713 -45.84 23.68 11.03
C LYS A 713 -45.83 23.53 9.51
N PHE A 714 -44.72 23.88 8.84
CA PHE A 714 -44.58 23.71 7.39
C PHE A 714 -44.56 22.23 6.97
N ALA A 715 -43.84 21.37 7.70
CA ALA A 715 -43.80 19.94 7.44
C ALA A 715 -45.19 19.29 7.58
N ASP A 716 -45.96 19.70 8.59
CA ASP A 716 -47.33 19.23 8.79
C ASP A 716 -48.29 19.76 7.71
N GLN A 717 -48.11 21.00 7.25
CA GLN A 717 -48.84 21.56 6.11
C GLN A 717 -48.53 20.81 4.80
N LEU A 718 -47.26 20.47 4.56
CA LEU A 718 -46.84 19.65 3.41
C LEU A 718 -47.42 18.25 3.47
N LYS A 719 -47.39 17.59 4.65
CA LYS A 719 -48.00 16.27 4.84
C LYS A 719 -49.52 16.31 4.62
N LYS A 720 -50.20 17.32 5.13
CA LYS A 720 -51.64 17.54 4.89
C LYS A 720 -51.91 17.79 3.41
N SER A 721 -51.09 18.60 2.74
CA SER A 721 -51.23 18.88 1.30
C SER A 721 -50.98 17.64 0.45
N ALA A 722 -49.95 16.85 0.75
CA ALA A 722 -49.66 15.58 0.07
C ALA A 722 -50.76 14.52 0.26
N LYS A 723 -51.48 14.57 1.39
CA LYS A 723 -52.66 13.74 1.67
C LYS A 723 -53.98 14.33 1.13
N GLY A 724 -53.95 15.50 0.47
CA GLY A 724 -55.14 16.18 -0.03
C GLY A 724 -56.00 16.89 1.03
N GLU A 725 -55.51 17.00 2.27
CA GLU A 725 -56.18 17.60 3.44
C GLU A 725 -55.95 19.11 3.58
N GLY A 726 -55.30 19.76 2.60
CA GLY A 726 -54.95 21.19 2.62
C GLY A 726 -56.12 22.16 2.41
N LEU A 727 -57.33 21.67 2.10
CA LEU A 727 -58.54 22.50 1.96
C LEU A 727 -59.30 22.53 3.30
N SER A 728 -59.48 23.72 3.86
CA SER A 728 -60.30 23.87 5.08
C SER A 728 -61.74 23.39 4.81
N ALA A 729 -62.43 22.88 5.83
CA ALA A 729 -63.84 22.53 5.72
C ALA A 729 -64.69 23.70 5.17
N GLY A 730 -64.29 24.96 5.44
CA GLY A 730 -64.90 26.16 4.87
C GLY A 730 -64.65 26.33 3.37
N ALA A 731 -63.47 25.97 2.85
CA ALA A 731 -63.18 25.97 1.42
C ALA A 731 -63.93 24.85 0.69
N ILE A 732 -64.01 23.66 1.29
CA ILE A 732 -64.81 22.54 0.78
C ILE A 732 -66.29 22.90 0.77
N ALA A 733 -66.81 23.46 1.87
CA ALA A 733 -68.18 23.96 1.94
C ALA A 733 -68.44 25.07 0.91
N GLY A 734 -67.51 26.01 0.74
CA GLY A 734 -67.60 27.07 -0.26
C GLY A 734 -67.68 26.54 -1.70
N ILE A 735 -66.85 25.56 -2.06
CA ILE A 735 -66.89 24.89 -3.37
C ILE A 735 -68.21 24.13 -3.53
N VAL A 736 -68.65 23.38 -2.52
CA VAL A 736 -69.91 22.64 -2.55
C VAL A 736 -71.11 23.57 -2.67
N PHE A 737 -71.14 24.68 -1.93
CA PHE A 737 -72.21 25.69 -2.04
C PHE A 737 -72.18 26.43 -3.39
N ALA A 738 -71.00 26.70 -3.95
CA ALA A 738 -70.88 27.29 -5.28
C ALA A 738 -71.40 26.33 -6.37
N VAL A 739 -71.09 25.03 -6.27
CA VAL A 739 -71.58 24.00 -7.19
C VAL A 739 -73.09 23.80 -7.03
N LEU A 740 -73.60 23.72 -5.79
CA LEU A 740 -75.04 23.63 -5.53
C LEU A 740 -75.79 24.88 -5.99
N GLY A 741 -75.21 26.07 -5.81
CA GLY A 741 -75.74 27.34 -6.31
C GLY A 741 -75.78 27.37 -7.84
N ALA A 742 -74.72 26.92 -8.51
CA ALA A 742 -74.67 26.81 -9.97
C ALA A 742 -75.71 25.80 -10.49
N LEU A 743 -75.86 24.64 -9.86
CA LEU A 743 -76.88 23.64 -10.19
C LEU A 743 -78.30 24.17 -9.95
N GLY A 744 -78.51 24.92 -8.86
CA GLY A 744 -79.78 25.58 -8.57
C GLY A 744 -80.17 26.63 -9.61
N LEU A 745 -79.20 27.45 -10.04
CA LEU A 745 -79.39 28.42 -11.13
C LEU A 745 -79.66 27.72 -12.47
N LEU A 746 -79.02 26.59 -12.74
CA LEU A 746 -79.25 25.80 -13.94
C LEU A 746 -80.66 25.19 -13.93
N ALA A 747 -81.10 24.65 -12.80
CA ALA A 747 -82.45 24.11 -12.61
C ALA A 747 -83.53 25.21 -12.71
N PHE A 748 -83.26 26.41 -12.18
CA PHE A 748 -84.14 27.57 -12.31
C PHE A 748 -84.20 28.09 -13.75
N GLY A 749 -83.08 28.09 -14.47
CA GLY A 749 -83.05 28.35 -15.91
C GLY A 749 -83.91 27.36 -16.69
N ILE A 750 -83.77 26.06 -16.44
CA ILE A 750 -84.57 25.00 -17.08
C ILE A 750 -86.07 25.15 -16.74
N PHE A 751 -86.41 25.62 -15.54
CA PHE A 751 -87.79 25.91 -15.14
C PHE A 751 -88.39 27.10 -15.89
N LEU A 752 -87.63 28.19 -16.08
CA LEU A 752 -88.07 29.37 -16.84
C LEU A 752 -88.26 29.09 -18.34
N PHE A 753 -87.55 28.11 -18.91
CA PHE A 753 -87.68 27.73 -20.32
C PHE A 753 -88.80 26.71 -20.62
N ARG A 754 -89.63 26.30 -19.64
CA ARG A 754 -90.78 25.40 -19.87
C ARG A 754 -92.14 26.14 -19.87
N ARG A 755 -92.64 26.39 -21.10
CA ARG A 755 -93.99 26.75 -21.62
C ARG A 755 -94.03 28.18 -22.20
N ARG A 756 -94.44 28.42 -23.46
CA ARG A 756 -95.71 28.01 -24.13
C ARG A 756 -95.54 27.90 -25.67
N GLN A 757 -96.15 26.88 -26.29
CA GLN A 757 -96.19 26.62 -27.75
C GLN A 757 -97.29 27.44 -28.48
N PRO A 758 -97.20 27.60 -29.82
CA PRO A 758 -98.35 27.89 -30.68
C PRO A 758 -98.54 26.84 -31.83
N PRO A 759 -99.71 26.77 -32.51
CA PRO A 759 -100.55 25.57 -32.72
C PRO A 759 -100.38 24.86 -34.10
N PRO A 760 -101.11 23.75 -34.36
CA PRO A 760 -100.83 22.85 -35.49
C PRO A 760 -101.50 23.29 -36.82
N PRO A 761 -100.92 22.94 -37.99
CA PRO A 761 -101.60 22.97 -39.28
C PRO A 761 -102.10 21.58 -39.75
N PRO A 762 -103.07 21.52 -40.71
CA PRO A 762 -103.95 20.39 -41.00
C PRO A 762 -103.39 19.37 -42.03
N PRO A 763 -104.10 18.25 -42.32
CA PRO A 763 -103.48 17.00 -42.77
C PRO A 763 -103.45 16.79 -44.29
N GLY A 764 -102.50 15.96 -44.76
CA GLY A 764 -102.54 15.37 -46.11
C GLY A 764 -101.38 14.43 -46.47
N ALA A 765 -101.73 13.15 -46.69
CA ALA A 765 -101.18 12.13 -47.61
C ALA A 765 -99.78 11.48 -47.40
N THR A 766 -99.83 10.19 -47.00
CA THR A 766 -99.16 8.97 -47.55
C THR A 766 -97.98 9.15 -48.54
N SER A 767 -96.86 8.40 -48.51
CA SER A 767 -96.76 6.93 -48.50
C SER A 767 -95.32 6.39 -48.33
N LEU A 768 -95.22 5.18 -47.76
CA LEU A 768 -94.35 4.02 -48.10
C LEU A 768 -92.80 4.07 -47.98
N LYS A 769 -92.33 3.38 -46.92
CA LYS A 769 -91.47 2.16 -46.85
C LYS A 769 -90.16 2.00 -47.67
N ALA A 770 -89.10 1.73 -46.88
CA ALA A 770 -88.13 0.61 -46.96
C ALA A 770 -86.84 0.77 -47.82
N PRO A 771 -85.77 -0.05 -47.62
CA PRO A 771 -85.03 -0.39 -46.38
C PRO A 771 -83.46 -0.41 -46.65
N PRO A 772 -82.55 -1.18 -45.97
CA PRO A 772 -81.12 -0.83 -45.71
C PRO A 772 -80.15 -1.70 -46.61
N PRO A 773 -78.88 -2.11 -46.31
CA PRO A 773 -77.83 -1.87 -45.27
C PRO A 773 -76.40 -1.70 -45.95
N PRO A 774 -75.25 -2.35 -45.59
CA PRO A 774 -74.48 -2.58 -44.33
C PRO A 774 -72.94 -2.22 -44.40
N GLY A 775 -72.26 -2.22 -43.23
CA GLY A 775 -70.95 -2.86 -42.89
C GLY A 775 -69.61 -2.57 -43.61
N GLN A 776 -68.49 -2.48 -42.84
CA GLN A 776 -67.29 -3.36 -42.94
C GLN A 776 -66.11 -2.96 -42.00
N ASP A 777 -65.72 -3.93 -41.16
CA ASP A 777 -64.41 -4.53 -40.83
C ASP A 777 -63.06 -3.76 -40.80
N ALA A 778 -62.35 -4.05 -39.68
CA ALA A 778 -60.96 -4.50 -39.51
C ALA A 778 -59.77 -3.69 -40.07
N LEU A 779 -58.90 -3.22 -39.15
CA LEU A 779 -57.64 -3.86 -38.75
C LEU A 779 -57.10 -3.23 -37.45
#